data_AF-A0A505DG34-F1
#
_entry.id   AF-A0A505DG34-F1
#
_cell.length_a   1.000
_cell.length_b   1.000
_cell.length_c   1.000
_cell.angle_alpha   90.00
_cell.angle_beta   90.00
_cell.angle_gamma   90.00
#
_symmetry.space_group_name_H-M   'P 1'
#
loop_
_entity.id
_entity.type
_entity.pdbx_description
1 polymer ?
#
loop_
_entity_poly.entity_id
_entity_poly.type
_entity_poly.pdbx_seq_one_letter_code
_entity_poly.pdbx_strand_id
1 'polypeptide(L)'
;TPRRLAAGQLGRVLGLAVAPDGSRAAVASHDGRVLLVERETGEVREVDRSEDGDVTGLVFSPDSAWLAWSHPGPSPLRQLKLANTADLSVTEATPLRFRDYAPAFTLDGKHLAFLSARSFDPVYDDHVFDLAFVGGSRPHLITLAATTPSPFGPQRHGRPFDAPDKDETPDSEGAPTTRIDLDGLADRIVPFPVEAARYSGLRAAKDGLLWLRHPVIGVLGASRATPDDPDPKTDLERYDLVQQRIEHLASDADHFAVTGDGKRILMWTDGKLKVVPSDRRASNDDESDTNITVDLSRVRQTVDPAAEWRQMYDEAGRLMRDHFWRPDLGGVDWDAVLDRYRPVLGRVATHDDLVDVLWEVQGELGTSHAYVTPRGGYGGGERQGLLGADISRHEDGSWRIDRILPSETSDPDAQAPLAAPGVAVRAGDAIVAVSGRPVDPVAGPGPLLVGTAGKPVELTISPSGGGDPRHAVVVPISDEEPLRYHAWVADRRAYVHETSGGRLGYLHVPDMVGSGWAQLHRDLRIEVAKEGLVVDLRENRGGHTSQLVVEKLARRIVGWDLPRGMRATSYPEDAPRGPVVAVANEFSGSDGDIVNAAIKALGIGPVVGTRTWGGVVGIDSRFRLVDGTLVTQPKYAFWLEGYEWGVENHGVDPDVEVVQTPQDHAAGRDAQLDEAIRIALAALAENPAKTAPPLPGAE
;
A
#
# COMPACT_ATOMS: atom_id res chain seq x y z
N THR A 1 9.53 -31.57 -28.42
CA THR A 1 10.01 -30.17 -28.57
C THR A 1 8.94 -29.25 -28.04
N PRO A 2 9.29 -28.17 -27.31
CA PRO A 2 8.30 -27.18 -26.90
C PRO A 2 7.64 -26.55 -28.13
N ARG A 3 6.31 -26.45 -28.14
CA ARG A 3 5.55 -25.82 -29.21
C ARG A 3 5.21 -24.39 -28.81
N ARG A 4 5.49 -23.43 -29.69
CA ARG A 4 5.08 -22.03 -29.52
C ARG A 4 3.70 -21.84 -30.14
N LEU A 5 2.71 -21.44 -29.34
CA LEU A 5 1.33 -21.17 -29.75
C LEU A 5 1.05 -19.67 -29.62
N ALA A 6 0.12 -19.15 -30.45
CA ALA A 6 -0.43 -17.79 -30.32
C ALA A 6 0.61 -16.65 -30.26
N ALA A 7 1.77 -16.82 -30.89
CA ALA A 7 2.87 -15.85 -30.85
C ALA A 7 2.40 -14.48 -31.39
N GLY A 8 2.55 -13.43 -30.57
CA GLY A 8 2.15 -12.06 -30.92
C GLY A 8 0.64 -11.78 -30.84
N GLN A 9 -0.20 -12.78 -30.51
CA GLN A 9 -1.67 -12.63 -30.53
C GLN A 9 -2.27 -12.37 -29.14
N LEU A 10 -1.56 -12.74 -28.06
CA LEU A 10 -2.08 -12.72 -26.69
C LEU A 10 -1.92 -11.38 -25.95
N GLY A 11 -1.04 -10.49 -26.43
CA GLY A 11 -0.57 -9.36 -25.62
C GLY A 11 0.23 -9.82 -24.40
N ARG A 12 0.32 -8.99 -23.35
CA ARG A 12 0.92 -9.38 -22.06
C ARG A 12 -0.08 -10.21 -21.24
N VAL A 13 0.26 -11.47 -21.03
CA VAL A 13 -0.55 -12.42 -20.25
C VAL A 13 -0.46 -12.08 -18.76
N LEU A 14 -1.60 -11.79 -18.14
CA LEU A 14 -1.75 -11.53 -16.71
C LEU A 14 -2.31 -12.73 -15.94
N GLY A 15 -3.10 -13.56 -16.62
CA GLY A 15 -3.67 -14.78 -16.06
C GLY A 15 -3.73 -15.88 -17.11
N LEU A 16 -3.48 -17.11 -16.70
CA LEU A 16 -3.54 -18.30 -17.52
C LEU A 16 -4.22 -19.41 -16.73
N ALA A 17 -5.24 -20.03 -17.32
CA ALA A 17 -5.85 -21.25 -16.80
C ALA A 17 -5.88 -22.30 -17.90
N VAL A 18 -5.61 -23.56 -17.57
CA VAL A 18 -5.70 -24.68 -18.51
C VAL A 18 -6.96 -25.47 -18.18
N ALA A 19 -7.72 -25.86 -19.19
CA ALA A 19 -8.89 -26.73 -19.01
C ALA A 19 -8.46 -28.08 -18.43
N PRO A 20 -9.25 -28.72 -17.55
CA PRO A 20 -8.92 -30.03 -16.97
C PRO A 20 -8.59 -31.13 -18.00
N ASP A 21 -9.20 -31.10 -19.17
CA ASP A 21 -8.94 -32.02 -20.28
C ASP A 21 -7.63 -31.70 -21.05
N GLY A 22 -7.00 -30.56 -20.76
CA GLY A 22 -5.80 -30.06 -21.41
C GLY A 22 -5.99 -29.65 -22.88
N SER A 23 -7.22 -29.53 -23.37
CA SER A 23 -7.50 -29.20 -24.78
C SER A 23 -7.37 -27.71 -25.07
N ARG A 24 -7.55 -26.86 -24.05
CA ARG A 24 -7.59 -25.39 -24.19
C ARG A 24 -6.93 -24.68 -23.02
N ALA A 25 -6.53 -23.44 -23.25
CA ALA A 25 -6.12 -22.51 -22.22
C ALA A 25 -6.91 -21.21 -22.32
N ALA A 26 -7.35 -20.67 -21.19
CA ALA A 26 -7.89 -19.33 -21.09
C ALA A 26 -6.78 -18.35 -20.69
N VAL A 27 -6.77 -17.17 -21.30
CA VAL A 27 -5.78 -16.11 -21.11
C VAL A 27 -6.49 -14.81 -20.76
N ALA A 28 -6.06 -14.15 -19.69
CA ALA A 28 -6.44 -12.79 -19.37
C ALA A 28 -5.26 -11.89 -19.76
N SER A 29 -5.50 -10.93 -20.65
CA SER A 29 -4.47 -10.03 -21.14
C SER A 29 -4.54 -8.65 -20.50
N HIS A 30 -3.42 -7.92 -20.52
CA HIS A 30 -3.28 -6.55 -20.03
C HIS A 30 -4.19 -5.50 -20.69
N ASP A 31 -4.82 -5.84 -21.81
CA ASP A 31 -5.73 -4.99 -22.58
C ASP A 31 -7.21 -5.35 -22.35
N GLY A 32 -7.50 -6.04 -21.23
CA GLY A 32 -8.84 -6.40 -20.81
C GLY A 32 -9.43 -7.63 -21.51
N ARG A 33 -8.75 -8.19 -22.52
CA ARG A 33 -9.25 -9.36 -23.27
C ARG A 33 -9.20 -10.64 -22.45
N VAL A 34 -10.26 -11.44 -22.58
CA VAL A 34 -10.32 -12.86 -22.22
C VAL A 34 -10.24 -13.67 -23.50
N LEU A 35 -9.20 -14.47 -23.65
CA LEU A 35 -8.94 -15.27 -24.84
C LEU A 35 -9.02 -16.75 -24.51
N LEU A 36 -9.48 -17.56 -25.46
CA LEU A 36 -9.43 -19.02 -25.42
C LEU A 36 -8.47 -19.49 -26.53
N VAL A 37 -7.44 -20.23 -26.12
CA VAL A 37 -6.40 -20.77 -27.00
C VAL A 37 -6.58 -22.27 -27.11
N GLU A 38 -6.78 -22.78 -28.32
CA GLU A 38 -6.88 -24.21 -28.57
C GLU A 38 -5.46 -24.82 -28.71
N ARG A 39 -5.20 -25.94 -28.03
CA ARG A 39 -3.84 -26.49 -27.90
C ARG A 39 -3.32 -27.09 -29.20
N GLU A 40 -4.15 -27.81 -29.95
CA GLU A 40 -3.74 -28.59 -31.12
C GLU A 40 -3.50 -27.74 -32.38
N THR A 41 -4.24 -26.65 -32.54
CA THR A 41 -4.19 -25.74 -33.69
C THR A 41 -3.44 -24.46 -33.34
N GLY A 42 -3.51 -24.01 -32.08
CA GLY A 42 -3.05 -22.68 -31.67
C GLY A 42 -4.03 -21.57 -32.01
N GLU A 43 -5.27 -21.90 -32.40
CA GLU A 43 -6.33 -20.93 -32.67
C GLU A 43 -6.63 -20.11 -31.40
N VAL A 44 -6.66 -18.78 -31.56
CA VAL A 44 -6.99 -17.83 -30.50
C VAL A 44 -8.36 -17.24 -30.80
N ARG A 45 -9.28 -17.35 -29.84
CA ARG A 45 -10.62 -16.79 -29.93
C ARG A 45 -10.85 -15.84 -28.75
N GLU A 46 -11.31 -14.63 -29.03
CA GLU A 46 -11.73 -13.69 -28.00
C GLU A 46 -13.09 -14.11 -27.45
N VAL A 47 -13.19 -14.24 -26.13
CA VAL A 47 -14.40 -14.64 -25.40
C VAL A 47 -15.15 -13.41 -24.92
N ASP A 48 -14.43 -12.45 -24.34
CA ASP A 48 -14.96 -11.20 -23.82
C ASP A 48 -13.82 -10.17 -23.71
N ARG A 49 -14.16 -8.90 -23.49
CA ARG A 49 -13.21 -7.82 -23.23
C ARG A 49 -13.78 -6.85 -22.21
N SER A 50 -12.96 -6.46 -21.22
CA SER A 50 -13.33 -5.41 -20.28
C SER A 50 -12.80 -4.05 -20.73
N GLU A 51 -13.61 -3.02 -20.50
CA GLU A 51 -13.20 -1.61 -20.64
C GLU A 51 -12.74 -1.02 -19.29
N ASP A 52 -12.99 -1.71 -18.17
CA ASP A 52 -12.70 -1.26 -16.81
C ASP A 52 -11.41 -1.90 -16.22
N GLY A 53 -10.55 -2.43 -17.09
CA GLY A 53 -9.22 -2.94 -16.73
C GLY A 53 -9.10 -4.46 -16.69
N ASP A 54 -8.20 -4.96 -15.84
CA ASP A 54 -7.69 -6.33 -15.95
C ASP A 54 -8.68 -7.39 -15.42
N VAL A 55 -8.97 -8.37 -16.28
CA VAL A 55 -9.72 -9.59 -15.90
C VAL A 55 -8.85 -10.49 -15.02
N THR A 56 -9.46 -11.09 -14.00
CA THR A 56 -8.75 -11.98 -13.06
C THR A 56 -9.54 -13.24 -12.74
N GLY A 57 -8.87 -14.23 -12.15
CA GLY A 57 -9.53 -15.42 -11.60
C GLY A 57 -10.14 -16.35 -12.66
N LEU A 58 -9.46 -16.55 -13.79
CA LEU A 58 -9.89 -17.53 -14.80
C LEU A 58 -9.94 -18.94 -14.19
N VAL A 59 -11.06 -19.64 -14.35
CA VAL A 59 -11.23 -21.01 -13.89
C VAL A 59 -12.16 -21.81 -14.80
N PHE A 60 -11.77 -23.02 -15.15
CA PHE A 60 -12.62 -23.94 -15.91
C PHE A 60 -13.45 -24.81 -14.96
N SER A 61 -14.64 -25.21 -15.42
CA SER A 61 -15.40 -26.27 -14.77
C SER A 61 -14.68 -27.62 -14.87
N PRO A 62 -14.94 -28.60 -13.97
CA PRO A 62 -14.27 -29.90 -13.98
C PRO A 62 -14.38 -30.67 -15.29
N ASP A 63 -15.48 -30.48 -16.04
CA ASP A 63 -15.73 -31.08 -17.35
C ASP A 63 -15.21 -30.24 -18.53
N SER A 64 -14.51 -29.13 -18.27
CA SER A 64 -13.98 -28.20 -19.29
C SER A 64 -15.03 -27.49 -20.14
N ALA A 65 -16.33 -27.63 -19.84
CA ALA A 65 -17.43 -27.08 -20.63
C ALA A 65 -17.68 -25.59 -20.38
N TRP A 66 -17.28 -25.07 -19.21
CA TRP A 66 -17.49 -23.68 -18.81
C TRP A 66 -16.20 -23.01 -18.36
N LEU A 67 -16.08 -21.73 -18.64
CA LEU A 67 -15.05 -20.83 -18.13
C LEU A 67 -15.73 -19.77 -17.25
N ALA A 68 -15.25 -19.58 -16.02
CA ALA A 68 -15.67 -18.48 -15.14
C ALA A 68 -14.51 -17.51 -14.91
N TRP A 69 -14.82 -16.24 -14.66
CA TRP A 69 -13.84 -15.23 -14.28
C TRP A 69 -14.47 -14.07 -13.50
N SER A 70 -13.63 -13.28 -12.86
CA SER A 70 -13.99 -12.01 -12.25
C SER A 70 -13.75 -10.87 -13.24
N HIS A 71 -14.82 -10.35 -13.81
CA HIS A 71 -14.83 -9.26 -14.77
C HIS A 71 -14.91 -7.91 -14.03
N PRO A 72 -13.98 -6.97 -14.28
CA PRO A 72 -14.06 -5.66 -13.66
C PRO A 72 -15.16 -4.82 -14.29
N GLY A 73 -15.78 -3.98 -13.45
CA GLY A 73 -16.57 -2.82 -13.83
C GLY A 73 -15.96 -1.56 -13.20
N PRO A 74 -16.71 -0.44 -13.06
CA PRO A 74 -16.20 0.77 -12.45
C PRO A 74 -15.58 0.48 -11.09
N SER A 75 -14.28 0.77 -10.96
CA SER A 75 -13.49 0.37 -9.79
C SER A 75 -14.14 0.84 -8.48
N PRO A 76 -14.23 -0.02 -7.44
CA PRO A 76 -13.66 -1.36 -7.31
C PRO A 76 -14.63 -2.51 -7.66
N LEU A 77 -15.75 -2.23 -8.32
CA LEU A 77 -16.80 -3.21 -8.59
C LEU A 77 -16.32 -4.29 -9.55
N ARG A 78 -16.74 -5.54 -9.30
CA ARG A 78 -16.44 -6.69 -10.13
C ARG A 78 -17.58 -7.69 -10.07
N GLN A 79 -17.89 -8.31 -11.20
CA GLN A 79 -18.88 -9.37 -11.28
C GLN A 79 -18.27 -10.67 -11.79
N LEU A 80 -18.93 -11.79 -11.51
CA LEU A 80 -18.56 -13.05 -12.12
C LEU A 80 -19.29 -13.22 -13.44
N LYS A 81 -18.55 -13.57 -14.48
CA LYS A 81 -19.09 -13.97 -15.78
C LYS A 81 -18.74 -15.44 -16.05
N LEU A 82 -19.58 -16.08 -16.86
CA LEU A 82 -19.46 -17.45 -17.32
C LEU A 82 -19.49 -17.48 -18.85
N ALA A 83 -18.66 -18.31 -19.47
CA ALA A 83 -18.71 -18.59 -20.90
C ALA A 83 -18.85 -20.10 -21.14
N ASN A 84 -19.76 -20.48 -22.03
CA ASN A 84 -19.77 -21.83 -22.58
C ASN A 84 -18.58 -21.96 -23.53
N THR A 85 -17.72 -22.96 -23.34
CA THR A 85 -16.47 -23.05 -24.11
C THR A 85 -16.72 -23.49 -25.56
N ALA A 86 -17.84 -24.12 -25.88
CA ALA A 86 -18.14 -24.59 -27.22
C ALA A 86 -18.58 -23.45 -28.16
N ASP A 87 -19.53 -22.62 -27.73
CA ASP A 87 -20.10 -21.53 -28.53
C ASP A 87 -19.65 -20.12 -28.12
N LEU A 88 -18.92 -20.00 -27.00
CA LEU A 88 -18.42 -18.74 -26.44
C LEU A 88 -19.52 -17.76 -26.00
N SER A 89 -20.75 -18.24 -25.81
CA SER A 89 -21.82 -17.44 -25.22
C SER A 89 -21.48 -17.05 -23.78
N VAL A 90 -21.55 -15.75 -23.47
CA VAL A 90 -21.22 -15.18 -22.16
C VAL A 90 -22.49 -14.84 -21.39
N THR A 91 -22.53 -15.18 -20.09
CA THR A 91 -23.63 -14.85 -19.18
C THR A 91 -23.07 -14.33 -17.85
N GLU A 92 -23.83 -13.48 -17.17
CA GLU A 92 -23.49 -12.97 -15.84
C GLU A 92 -23.89 -14.01 -14.78
N ALA A 93 -22.94 -14.41 -13.94
CA ALA A 93 -23.19 -15.28 -12.79
C ALA A 93 -23.55 -14.49 -11.53
N THR A 94 -23.03 -13.27 -11.41
CA THR A 94 -23.40 -12.31 -10.37
C THR A 94 -23.66 -10.94 -10.99
N PRO A 95 -24.50 -10.10 -10.38
CA PRO A 95 -24.70 -8.72 -10.85
C PRO A 95 -23.50 -7.83 -10.50
N LEU A 96 -23.22 -6.82 -11.32
CA LEU A 96 -22.23 -5.77 -11.04
C LEU A 96 -22.69 -4.81 -9.94
N ARG A 97 -22.67 -5.30 -8.70
CA ARG A 97 -23.09 -4.54 -7.52
C ARG A 97 -22.06 -4.54 -6.40
N PHE A 98 -21.23 -5.58 -6.33
CA PHE A 98 -20.22 -5.76 -5.30
C PHE A 98 -18.87 -6.02 -5.94
N ARG A 99 -17.84 -6.30 -5.13
CA ARG A 99 -16.57 -6.83 -5.61
C ARG A 99 -16.57 -8.33 -5.46
N ASP A 100 -16.95 -9.04 -6.52
CA ASP A 100 -16.96 -10.51 -6.60
C ASP A 100 -15.69 -11.02 -7.31
N TYR A 101 -14.92 -11.89 -6.66
CA TYR A 101 -13.59 -12.29 -7.10
C TYR A 101 -13.20 -13.70 -6.67
N ALA A 102 -12.08 -14.20 -7.20
CA ALA A 102 -11.55 -15.55 -6.95
C ALA A 102 -12.59 -16.68 -7.11
N PRO A 103 -13.22 -16.82 -8.30
CA PRO A 103 -14.15 -17.92 -8.54
C PRO A 103 -13.42 -19.27 -8.53
N ALA A 104 -14.10 -20.31 -8.05
CA ALA A 104 -13.66 -21.70 -8.12
C ALA A 104 -14.86 -22.64 -8.25
N PHE A 105 -14.85 -23.48 -9.28
CA PHE A 105 -15.81 -24.59 -9.35
C PHE A 105 -15.47 -25.66 -8.30
N THR A 106 -16.48 -26.21 -7.64
CA THR A 106 -16.29 -27.41 -6.82
C THR A 106 -15.94 -28.60 -7.71
N LEU A 107 -15.15 -29.54 -7.20
CA LEU A 107 -14.68 -30.68 -8.00
C LEU A 107 -15.81 -31.60 -8.48
N ASP A 108 -16.97 -31.54 -7.84
CA ASP A 108 -18.19 -32.25 -8.26
C ASP A 108 -19.00 -31.55 -9.37
N GLY A 109 -18.57 -30.37 -9.81
CA GLY A 109 -19.22 -29.58 -10.87
C GLY A 109 -20.58 -28.98 -10.49
N LYS A 110 -20.97 -29.02 -9.20
CA LYS A 110 -22.32 -28.59 -8.76
C LYS A 110 -22.39 -27.13 -8.32
N HIS A 111 -21.27 -26.53 -7.94
CA HIS A 111 -21.23 -25.19 -7.36
C HIS A 111 -20.12 -24.35 -7.97
N LEU A 112 -20.36 -23.03 -8.02
CA LEU A 112 -19.33 -22.02 -8.25
C LEU A 112 -19.15 -21.22 -6.96
N ALA A 113 -18.04 -21.42 -6.26
CA ALA A 113 -17.67 -20.65 -5.09
C ALA A 113 -16.86 -19.42 -5.46
N PHE A 114 -16.90 -18.39 -4.62
CA PHE A 114 -16.21 -17.13 -4.85
C PHE A 114 -16.10 -16.31 -3.56
N LEU A 115 -15.22 -15.31 -3.56
CA LEU A 115 -15.13 -14.32 -2.51
C LEU A 115 -15.92 -13.08 -2.91
N SER A 116 -16.59 -12.44 -1.95
CA SER A 116 -17.32 -11.21 -2.21
C SER A 116 -17.22 -10.22 -1.07
N ALA A 117 -16.84 -8.98 -1.41
CA ALA A 117 -16.92 -7.85 -0.51
C ALA A 117 -18.35 -7.29 -0.49
N ARG A 118 -19.24 -7.96 0.26
CA ARG A 118 -20.67 -7.61 0.39
C ARG A 118 -21.19 -7.64 1.84
N SER A 119 -20.29 -7.72 2.81
CA SER A 119 -20.63 -7.58 4.24
C SER A 119 -20.41 -6.14 4.68
N PHE A 120 -21.49 -5.46 5.07
CA PHE A 120 -21.47 -4.07 5.54
C PHE A 120 -21.67 -4.04 7.05
N ASP A 121 -20.56 -4.20 7.78
CA ASP A 121 -20.51 -4.17 9.24
C ASP A 121 -19.42 -3.17 9.66
N PRO A 122 -19.78 -1.91 9.97
CA PRO A 122 -18.81 -0.86 10.20
C PRO A 122 -18.24 -0.90 11.62
N VAL A 123 -16.98 -0.46 11.78
CA VAL A 123 -16.34 -0.21 13.07
C VAL A 123 -16.02 1.27 13.22
N TYR A 124 -16.06 1.76 14.46
CA TYR A 124 -15.66 3.14 14.79
C TYR A 124 -14.14 3.29 14.77
N ASP A 125 -13.68 4.40 14.25
CA ASP A 125 -12.27 4.80 14.32
C ASP A 125 -11.92 5.34 15.73
N ASP A 126 -10.73 4.99 16.22
CA ASP A 126 -10.27 5.38 17.57
C ASP A 126 -9.78 6.84 17.64
N HIS A 127 -9.42 7.43 16.49
CA HIS A 127 -8.78 8.75 16.37
C HIS A 127 -9.68 9.83 15.80
N VAL A 128 -10.79 9.51 15.13
CA VAL A 128 -11.71 10.49 14.55
C VAL A 128 -13.14 9.95 14.57
N PHE A 129 -14.14 10.84 14.60
CA PHE A 129 -15.52 10.41 14.42
C PHE A 129 -15.75 10.00 12.96
N ASP A 130 -15.51 8.71 12.70
CA ASP A 130 -15.60 8.08 11.38
C ASP A 130 -15.93 6.59 11.51
N LEU A 131 -16.36 5.97 10.40
CA LEU A 131 -16.73 4.55 10.33
C LEU A 131 -16.02 3.86 9.16
N ALA A 132 -15.49 2.67 9.39
CA ALA A 132 -14.80 1.88 8.36
C ALA A 132 -15.33 0.45 8.24
N PHE A 133 -15.30 -0.10 7.02
CA PHE A 133 -15.64 -1.52 6.75
C PHE A 133 -14.36 -2.36 6.63
N VAL A 134 -13.82 -2.83 7.75
CA VAL A 134 -12.50 -3.48 7.80
C VAL A 134 -12.54 -4.95 7.32
N GLY A 135 -13.56 -5.71 7.72
CA GLY A 135 -13.75 -7.13 7.38
C GLY A 135 -14.87 -7.37 6.36
N GLY A 136 -14.83 -6.71 5.21
CA GLY A 136 -15.99 -6.67 4.29
C GLY A 136 -16.23 -7.91 3.42
N SER A 137 -15.32 -8.89 3.39
CA SER A 137 -15.37 -10.04 2.46
C SER A 137 -15.81 -11.33 3.13
N ARG A 138 -16.57 -12.17 2.41
CA ARG A 138 -16.96 -13.52 2.84
C ARG A 138 -16.99 -14.48 1.64
N PRO A 139 -16.64 -15.77 1.80
CA PRO A 139 -16.90 -16.79 0.80
C PRO A 139 -18.41 -16.98 0.56
N HIS A 140 -18.78 -17.14 -0.70
CA HIS A 140 -20.13 -17.43 -1.17
C HIS A 140 -20.07 -18.57 -2.18
N LEU A 141 -21.21 -19.22 -2.44
CA LEU A 141 -21.38 -20.15 -3.55
C LEU A 141 -22.66 -19.92 -4.30
N ILE A 142 -22.69 -20.31 -5.57
CA ILE A 142 -23.88 -20.43 -6.41
C ILE A 142 -24.16 -21.91 -6.63
N THR A 143 -25.41 -22.35 -6.45
CA THR A 143 -25.84 -23.69 -6.90
C THR A 143 -26.13 -23.65 -8.41
N LEU A 144 -25.36 -24.40 -9.21
CA LEU A 144 -25.34 -24.21 -10.67
C LEU A 144 -26.59 -24.73 -11.38
N ALA A 145 -27.12 -25.88 -10.96
CA ALA A 145 -28.44 -26.35 -11.38
C ALA A 145 -29.51 -25.90 -10.38
N ALA A 146 -30.70 -25.58 -10.86
CA ALA A 146 -31.83 -25.12 -10.05
C ALA A 146 -32.29 -26.16 -9.03
N THR A 147 -32.06 -27.45 -9.30
CA THR A 147 -32.38 -28.56 -8.40
C THR A 147 -31.25 -28.94 -7.45
N THR A 148 -30.06 -28.33 -7.58
CA THR A 148 -28.94 -28.59 -6.68
C THR A 148 -29.22 -27.94 -5.33
N PRO A 149 -29.33 -28.71 -4.23
CA PRO A 149 -29.55 -28.13 -2.91
C PRO A 149 -28.31 -27.36 -2.45
N SER A 150 -28.52 -26.28 -1.69
CA SER A 150 -27.41 -25.63 -0.98
C SER A 150 -26.77 -26.61 0.00
N PRO A 151 -25.42 -26.69 0.08
CA PRO A 151 -24.76 -27.52 1.07
C PRO A 151 -25.09 -27.06 2.50
N PHE A 152 -25.39 -25.77 2.71
CA PHE A 152 -25.72 -25.21 4.03
C PHE A 152 -27.22 -25.30 4.36
N GLY A 153 -28.04 -25.71 3.40
CA GLY A 153 -29.49 -25.81 3.56
C GLY A 153 -29.93 -26.97 4.48
N PRO A 154 -31.21 -26.99 4.87
CA PRO A 154 -31.77 -28.11 5.61
C PRO A 154 -31.80 -29.38 4.76
N GLN A 155 -31.47 -30.53 5.37
CA GLN A 155 -31.49 -31.84 4.72
C GLN A 155 -32.69 -32.65 5.20
N ARG A 156 -33.38 -33.36 4.28
CA ARG A 156 -34.60 -34.14 4.57
C ARG A 156 -34.41 -35.17 5.70
N HIS A 157 -33.24 -35.79 5.77
CA HIS A 157 -32.92 -36.83 6.75
C HIS A 157 -32.11 -36.31 7.95
N GLY A 158 -31.99 -34.98 8.10
CA GLY A 158 -31.00 -34.40 9.00
C GLY A 158 -29.58 -34.60 8.48
N ARG A 159 -28.60 -34.09 9.22
CA ARG A 159 -27.18 -34.27 8.88
C ARG A 159 -26.66 -35.57 9.49
N PRO A 160 -25.94 -36.42 8.74
CA PRO A 160 -25.28 -37.58 9.31
C PRO A 160 -24.24 -37.15 10.36
N PHE A 161 -24.13 -37.92 11.45
CA PHE A 161 -23.19 -37.65 12.54
C PHE A 161 -21.75 -38.06 12.18
N ASP A 162 -21.62 -39.14 11.41
CA ASP A 162 -20.35 -39.63 10.88
C ASP A 162 -20.17 -39.19 9.43
N ALA A 163 -18.92 -38.95 9.01
CA ALA A 163 -18.62 -38.81 7.60
C ALA A 163 -19.04 -40.11 6.89
N PRO A 164 -19.69 -40.04 5.70
CA PRO A 164 -20.03 -41.25 4.95
C PRO A 164 -18.79 -42.12 4.76
N ASP A 165 -18.93 -43.44 4.93
CA ASP A 165 -17.83 -44.39 4.72
C ASP A 165 -17.19 -44.12 3.36
N LYS A 166 -15.86 -44.03 3.32
CA LYS A 166 -15.08 -43.71 2.10
C LYS A 166 -15.36 -44.69 0.93
N ASP A 167 -15.98 -45.83 1.21
CA ASP A 167 -16.31 -46.89 0.27
C ASP A 167 -17.70 -46.73 -0.40
N GLU A 168 -18.55 -45.78 0.00
CA GLU A 168 -19.90 -45.60 -0.56
C GLU A 168 -20.02 -44.53 -1.66
N THR A 169 -18.97 -43.73 -1.92
CA THR A 169 -18.91 -42.92 -3.15
C THR A 169 -18.32 -43.78 -4.26
N PRO A 170 -19.10 -44.22 -5.26
CA PRO A 170 -18.51 -44.89 -6.42
C PRO A 170 -17.54 -43.91 -7.08
N ASP A 171 -16.29 -44.33 -7.24
CA ASP A 171 -15.33 -43.69 -8.15
C ASP A 171 -15.94 -43.78 -9.56
N SER A 172 -16.74 -42.77 -9.91
CA SER A 172 -17.28 -42.63 -11.27
C SER A 172 -16.09 -42.34 -12.17
N GLU A 173 -15.74 -43.29 -13.04
CA GLU A 173 -14.73 -43.08 -14.09
C GLU A 173 -15.23 -42.00 -15.06
N GLY A 174 -14.87 -40.74 -14.82
CA GLY A 174 -15.20 -39.60 -15.67
C GLY A 174 -15.25 -38.27 -14.91
N ALA A 175 -14.99 -37.16 -15.60
CA ALA A 175 -15.19 -35.82 -15.04
C ALA A 175 -16.70 -35.58 -14.78
N PRO A 176 -17.10 -35.04 -13.63
CA PRO A 176 -18.50 -34.78 -13.34
C PRO A 176 -19.04 -33.67 -14.25
N THR A 177 -20.23 -33.90 -14.83
CA THR A 177 -20.88 -32.93 -15.72
C THR A 177 -21.33 -31.69 -14.94
N THR A 178 -20.92 -30.53 -15.42
CA THR A 178 -21.28 -29.21 -14.86
C THR A 178 -22.52 -28.68 -15.55
N ARG A 179 -23.69 -28.97 -14.96
CA ARG A 179 -24.97 -28.44 -15.44
C ARG A 179 -25.24 -27.06 -14.81
N ILE A 180 -25.41 -26.06 -15.67
CA ILE A 180 -25.78 -24.70 -15.26
C ILE A 180 -27.16 -24.38 -15.86
N ASP A 181 -28.16 -24.17 -15.00
CA ASP A 181 -29.39 -23.50 -15.41
C ASP A 181 -29.12 -21.99 -15.27
N LEU A 182 -29.32 -21.17 -16.32
CA LEU A 182 -28.94 -19.74 -16.29
C LEU A 182 -30.00 -18.85 -15.63
N ASP A 183 -31.27 -19.26 -15.69
CA ASP A 183 -32.38 -18.51 -15.11
C ASP A 183 -32.25 -18.45 -13.57
N GLY A 184 -32.33 -17.25 -13.01
CA GLY A 184 -32.24 -17.03 -11.55
C GLY A 184 -30.91 -17.48 -10.94
N LEU A 185 -29.80 -17.42 -11.69
CA LEU A 185 -28.49 -17.86 -11.20
C LEU A 185 -27.99 -17.02 -10.01
N ALA A 186 -28.14 -15.70 -10.08
CA ALA A 186 -27.77 -14.80 -8.99
C ALA A 186 -28.65 -14.98 -7.73
N ASP A 187 -29.90 -15.42 -7.89
CA ASP A 187 -30.82 -15.68 -6.77
C ASP A 187 -30.42 -16.93 -5.97
N ARG A 188 -29.53 -17.76 -6.52
CA ARG A 188 -29.00 -18.98 -5.90
C ARG A 188 -27.68 -18.78 -5.16
N ILE A 189 -27.27 -17.52 -4.95
CA ILE A 189 -26.08 -17.20 -4.14
C ILE A 189 -26.37 -17.46 -2.66
N VAL A 190 -25.51 -18.24 -2.00
CA VAL A 190 -25.58 -18.54 -0.57
C VAL A 190 -24.24 -18.21 0.10
N PRO A 191 -24.23 -17.49 1.23
CA PRO A 191 -23.00 -17.23 1.99
C PRO A 191 -22.52 -18.48 2.72
N PHE A 192 -21.21 -18.66 2.83
CA PHE A 192 -20.64 -19.64 3.76
C PHE A 192 -20.92 -19.21 5.21
N PRO A 193 -21.16 -20.15 6.14
CA PRO A 193 -21.38 -19.85 7.55
C PRO A 193 -20.04 -19.61 8.26
N VAL A 194 -19.35 -18.55 7.84
CA VAL A 194 -18.06 -18.10 8.38
C VAL A 194 -18.11 -16.59 8.60
N GLU A 195 -17.22 -16.08 9.47
CA GLU A 195 -17.10 -14.65 9.70
C GLU A 195 -16.75 -13.89 8.41
N ALA A 196 -17.10 -12.61 8.35
CA ALA A 196 -16.59 -11.75 7.30
C ALA A 196 -15.19 -11.25 7.71
N ALA A 197 -14.25 -11.21 6.76
CA ALA A 197 -12.85 -10.83 7.01
C ALA A 197 -12.20 -10.31 5.71
N ARG A 198 -10.87 -10.26 5.69
CA ARG A 198 -10.08 -10.03 4.48
C ARG A 198 -9.63 -11.37 3.92
N TYR A 199 -10.28 -11.82 2.85
CA TYR A 199 -9.97 -13.10 2.21
C TYR A 199 -9.33 -12.94 0.83
N SER A 200 -8.44 -13.88 0.47
CA SER A 200 -7.90 -14.02 -0.88
C SER A 200 -7.69 -15.49 -1.26
N GLY A 201 -7.31 -15.72 -2.52
CA GLY A 201 -6.78 -17.01 -2.96
C GLY A 201 -7.76 -18.19 -2.92
N LEU A 202 -9.08 -17.98 -3.00
CA LEU A 202 -10.06 -19.09 -2.90
C LEU A 202 -9.82 -20.17 -3.96
N ARG A 203 -9.72 -21.44 -3.53
CA ARG A 203 -9.54 -22.62 -4.40
C ARG A 203 -10.38 -23.81 -3.92
N ALA A 204 -10.83 -24.64 -4.85
CA ALA A 204 -11.46 -25.92 -4.52
C ALA A 204 -10.41 -27.01 -4.31
N ALA A 205 -10.69 -27.90 -3.36
CA ALA A 205 -9.96 -29.12 -3.11
C ALA A 205 -10.93 -30.29 -2.92
N LYS A 206 -10.41 -31.47 -2.63
CA LYS A 206 -11.25 -32.62 -2.31
C LYS A 206 -12.09 -32.32 -1.06
N ASP A 207 -13.41 -32.48 -1.22
CA ASP A 207 -14.43 -32.33 -0.15
C ASP A 207 -14.46 -30.97 0.56
N GLY A 208 -13.83 -29.93 0.01
CA GLY A 208 -13.74 -28.64 0.68
C GLY A 208 -13.21 -27.50 -0.19
N LEU A 209 -13.23 -26.30 0.36
CA LEU A 209 -12.63 -25.10 -0.22
C LEU A 209 -11.55 -24.55 0.69
N LEU A 210 -10.56 -23.87 0.12
CA LEU A 210 -9.47 -23.23 0.84
C LEU A 210 -9.37 -21.76 0.47
N TRP A 211 -8.89 -20.96 1.41
CA TRP A 211 -8.60 -19.54 1.21
C TRP A 211 -7.57 -19.04 2.21
N LEU A 212 -6.97 -17.90 1.88
CA LEU A 212 -6.14 -17.14 2.81
C LEU A 212 -7.01 -16.15 3.59
N ARG A 213 -6.91 -16.14 4.92
CA ARG A 213 -7.49 -15.14 5.81
C ARG A 213 -6.38 -14.21 6.30
N HIS A 214 -6.51 -12.93 5.98
CA HIS A 214 -5.52 -11.92 6.33
C HIS A 214 -5.92 -11.18 7.60
N PRO A 215 -4.97 -10.97 8.53
CA PRO A 215 -5.20 -10.12 9.68
C PRO A 215 -5.35 -8.65 9.26
N VAL A 216 -5.95 -7.87 10.14
CA VAL A 216 -5.98 -6.41 10.01
C VAL A 216 -4.70 -5.87 10.63
N ILE A 217 -3.90 -5.20 9.82
CA ILE A 217 -2.61 -4.62 10.24
C ILE A 217 -2.59 -3.13 9.88
N GLY A 218 -1.97 -2.33 10.74
CA GLY A 218 -1.69 -0.92 10.45
C GLY A 218 -0.53 -0.78 9.46
N VAL A 219 -0.53 0.29 8.67
CA VAL A 219 0.48 0.51 7.61
C VAL A 219 1.80 1.10 8.11
N LEU A 220 1.83 1.59 9.37
CA LEU A 220 3.01 2.17 10.01
C LEU A 220 3.66 1.24 11.03
N GLY A 221 3.11 0.04 11.27
CA GLY A 221 3.65 -0.89 12.28
C GLY A 221 3.49 -0.45 13.75
N ALA A 222 3.01 0.77 14.02
CA ALA A 222 2.88 1.32 15.38
C ALA A 222 1.93 0.55 16.32
N SER A 223 1.06 -0.32 15.77
CA SER A 223 0.15 -1.17 16.56
C SER A 223 0.79 -2.49 17.03
N ARG A 224 2.06 -2.75 16.68
CA ARG A 224 2.81 -3.93 17.15
C ARG A 224 3.12 -3.82 18.64
N ALA A 225 3.39 -4.95 19.29
CA ALA A 225 3.78 -4.96 20.70
C ALA A 225 5.14 -4.30 20.91
N THR A 226 6.08 -4.52 19.99
CA THR A 226 7.34 -3.77 19.87
C THR A 226 7.63 -3.45 18.40
N PRO A 227 8.46 -2.43 18.08
CA PRO A 227 8.75 -2.05 16.70
C PRO A 227 9.38 -3.18 15.86
N ASP A 228 10.19 -4.02 16.52
CA ASP A 228 10.90 -5.15 15.90
C ASP A 228 10.07 -6.43 15.78
N ASP A 229 8.86 -6.48 16.36
CA ASP A 229 8.00 -7.66 16.25
C ASP A 229 7.51 -7.86 14.80
N PRO A 230 7.40 -9.12 14.33
CA PRO A 230 6.84 -9.39 13.01
C PRO A 230 5.35 -9.05 12.96
N ASP A 231 4.87 -8.72 11.76
CA ASP A 231 3.43 -8.54 11.54
C ASP A 231 2.66 -9.85 11.81
N PRO A 232 1.39 -9.75 12.25
CA PRO A 232 0.49 -10.87 12.28
C PRO A 232 0.46 -11.60 10.93
N LYS A 233 0.49 -12.93 10.98
CA LYS A 233 0.65 -13.79 9.82
C LYS A 233 -0.69 -14.17 9.19
N THR A 234 -0.68 -14.52 7.90
CA THR A 234 -1.87 -14.94 7.16
C THR A 234 -2.18 -16.42 7.41
N ASP A 235 -3.43 -16.74 7.72
CA ASP A 235 -3.89 -18.12 7.91
C ASP A 235 -4.35 -18.75 6.59
N LEU A 236 -3.96 -20.01 6.36
CA LEU A 236 -4.58 -20.88 5.36
C LEU A 236 -5.71 -21.66 6.01
N GLU A 237 -6.94 -21.29 5.70
CA GLU A 237 -8.15 -21.94 6.19
C GLU A 237 -8.73 -22.87 5.13
N ARG A 238 -9.29 -23.98 5.59
CA ARG A 238 -10.11 -24.90 4.80
C ARG A 238 -11.51 -24.95 5.39
N TYR A 239 -12.52 -24.92 4.53
CA TYR A 239 -13.88 -25.25 4.90
C TYR A 239 -14.26 -26.62 4.36
N ASP A 240 -14.49 -27.56 5.27
CA ASP A 240 -14.96 -28.90 4.94
C ASP A 240 -16.46 -28.85 4.58
N LEU A 241 -16.83 -29.21 3.36
CA LEU A 241 -18.23 -29.15 2.91
C LEU A 241 -19.08 -30.30 3.48
N VAL A 242 -18.44 -31.39 3.90
CA VAL A 242 -19.11 -32.57 4.49
C VAL A 242 -19.42 -32.29 5.96
N GLN A 243 -18.42 -31.87 6.73
CA GLN A 243 -18.51 -31.60 8.17
C GLN A 243 -18.99 -30.18 8.49
N GLN A 244 -18.96 -29.27 7.52
CA GLN A 244 -19.39 -27.87 7.64
C GLN A 244 -18.68 -27.07 8.73
N ARG A 245 -17.35 -27.20 8.77
CA ARG A 245 -16.50 -26.51 9.74
C ARG A 245 -15.24 -25.97 9.09
N ILE A 246 -14.67 -24.94 9.71
CA ILE A 246 -13.36 -24.41 9.36
C ILE A 246 -12.28 -25.28 10.02
N GLU A 247 -11.22 -25.54 9.28
CA GLU A 247 -9.98 -26.16 9.73
C GLU A 247 -8.80 -25.25 9.37
N HIS A 248 -7.90 -24.98 10.32
CA HIS A 248 -6.70 -24.18 10.08
C HIS A 248 -5.54 -25.08 9.66
N LEU A 249 -5.05 -24.91 8.43
CA LEU A 249 -4.00 -25.77 7.87
C LEU A 249 -2.59 -25.22 8.10
N ALA A 250 -2.43 -23.90 8.05
CA ALA A 250 -1.17 -23.21 8.33
C ALA A 250 -1.44 -21.79 8.85
N SER A 251 -0.53 -21.27 9.69
CA SER A 251 -0.64 -19.93 10.31
C SER A 251 0.37 -18.93 9.75
N ASP A 252 0.95 -19.23 8.59
CA ASP A 252 1.92 -18.36 7.90
C ASP A 252 1.94 -18.66 6.40
N ALA A 253 0.80 -18.52 5.74
CA ALA A 253 0.68 -18.85 4.32
C ALA A 253 0.68 -17.58 3.47
N ASP A 254 1.76 -17.37 2.72
CA ASP A 254 1.90 -16.24 1.79
C ASP A 254 1.14 -16.51 0.48
N HIS A 255 1.21 -17.75 0.00
CA HIS A 255 0.60 -18.20 -1.24
C HIS A 255 0.32 -19.70 -1.19
N PHE A 256 -0.71 -20.15 -1.92
CA PHE A 256 -0.95 -21.57 -2.12
C PHE A 256 -1.58 -21.90 -3.48
N ALA A 257 -1.38 -23.13 -3.92
CA ALA A 257 -2.03 -23.77 -5.06
C ALA A 257 -2.49 -25.18 -4.68
N VAL A 258 -3.57 -25.65 -5.30
CA VAL A 258 -4.13 -27.00 -5.07
C VAL A 258 -3.78 -27.90 -6.27
N THR A 259 -3.44 -29.16 -6.02
CA THR A 259 -3.19 -30.14 -7.10
C THR A 259 -4.46 -30.42 -7.88
N GLY A 260 -4.34 -30.85 -9.15
CA GLY A 260 -5.50 -31.09 -10.02
C GLY A 260 -6.49 -32.14 -9.48
N ASP A 261 -6.01 -33.10 -8.67
CA ASP A 261 -6.86 -34.10 -8.00
C ASP A 261 -7.47 -33.59 -6.67
N GLY A 262 -7.14 -32.37 -6.27
CA GLY A 262 -7.63 -31.74 -5.04
C GLY A 262 -7.04 -32.28 -3.75
N LYS A 263 -6.08 -33.23 -3.78
CA LYS A 263 -5.64 -33.96 -2.57
C LYS A 263 -4.47 -33.32 -1.83
N ARG A 264 -3.73 -32.42 -2.49
CA ARG A 264 -2.54 -31.77 -1.93
C ARG A 264 -2.54 -30.28 -2.22
N ILE A 265 -1.76 -29.57 -1.41
CA ILE A 265 -1.52 -28.14 -1.51
C ILE A 265 -0.02 -27.94 -1.66
N LEU A 266 0.36 -27.07 -2.60
CA LEU A 266 1.67 -26.44 -2.65
C LEU A 266 1.53 -25.07 -1.98
N MET A 267 2.26 -24.80 -0.90
CA MET A 267 2.18 -23.53 -0.16
C MET A 267 3.55 -22.92 0.10
N TRP A 268 3.62 -21.60 0.11
CA TRP A 268 4.78 -20.84 0.59
C TRP A 268 4.53 -20.41 2.04
N THR A 269 5.41 -20.81 2.95
CA THR A 269 5.27 -20.58 4.39
C THR A 269 6.63 -20.52 5.08
N ASP A 270 6.83 -19.57 6.02
CA ASP A 270 8.12 -19.34 6.69
C ASP A 270 9.31 -19.27 5.69
N GLY A 271 9.12 -18.64 4.53
CA GLY A 271 10.15 -18.54 3.48
C GLY A 271 10.49 -19.87 2.76
N LYS A 272 9.71 -20.93 2.96
CA LYS A 272 9.90 -22.25 2.36
C LYS A 272 8.70 -22.65 1.50
N LEU A 273 8.97 -23.37 0.41
CA LEU A 273 7.94 -24.02 -0.39
C LEU A 273 7.65 -25.43 0.15
N LYS A 274 6.41 -25.70 0.54
CA LYS A 274 5.98 -26.99 1.12
C LYS A 274 4.85 -27.65 0.34
N VAL A 275 4.83 -28.98 0.31
CA VAL A 275 3.72 -29.80 -0.22
C VAL A 275 3.08 -30.58 0.92
N VAL A 276 1.78 -30.35 1.14
CA VAL A 276 1.01 -30.91 2.27
C VAL A 276 -0.35 -31.46 1.83
N PRO A 277 -1.01 -32.34 2.60
CA PRO A 277 -2.39 -32.73 2.39
C PRO A 277 -3.35 -31.55 2.35
N SER A 278 -4.40 -31.65 1.55
CA SER A 278 -5.42 -30.60 1.45
C SER A 278 -6.54 -30.72 2.48
N ASP A 279 -6.60 -31.79 3.26
CA ASP A 279 -7.72 -32.17 4.11
C ASP A 279 -7.41 -32.14 5.62
N ARG A 280 -6.17 -31.81 6.00
CA ARG A 280 -5.73 -31.74 7.39
C ARG A 280 -4.44 -30.96 7.52
N ARG A 281 -4.22 -30.41 8.71
CA ARG A 281 -2.93 -29.81 9.07
C ARG A 281 -1.82 -30.87 9.00
N ALA A 282 -0.74 -30.54 8.30
CA ALA A 282 0.42 -31.41 8.22
C ALA A 282 1.16 -31.50 9.56
N SER A 283 1.87 -32.61 9.79
CA SER A 283 2.77 -32.74 10.93
C SER A 283 3.87 -31.68 10.89
N ASN A 284 4.33 -31.21 12.05
CA ASN A 284 5.47 -30.30 12.16
C ASN A 284 6.82 -30.97 11.80
N ASP A 285 6.81 -32.27 11.53
CA ASP A 285 7.97 -33.02 11.04
C ASP A 285 8.20 -32.74 9.55
N ASP A 286 9.22 -31.93 9.25
CA ASP A 286 9.59 -31.45 7.91
C ASP A 286 10.10 -32.56 6.97
N GLU A 287 10.28 -33.80 7.46
CA GLU A 287 10.67 -34.98 6.67
C GLU A 287 9.59 -36.09 6.59
N SER A 288 8.35 -35.81 7.01
CA SER A 288 7.27 -36.80 6.87
C SER A 288 6.75 -36.91 5.43
N ASP A 289 6.22 -38.09 5.05
CA ASP A 289 5.58 -38.32 3.74
C ASP A 289 4.41 -37.35 3.44
N THR A 290 3.92 -36.64 4.46
CA THR A 290 2.80 -35.70 4.41
C THR A 290 3.22 -34.24 4.57
N ASN A 291 4.51 -33.93 4.74
CA ASN A 291 5.01 -32.56 4.82
C ASN A 291 6.36 -32.49 4.11
N ILE A 292 6.33 -32.20 2.82
CA ILE A 292 7.53 -32.22 1.98
C ILE A 292 8.00 -30.79 1.78
N THR A 293 9.19 -30.45 2.27
CA THR A 293 9.86 -29.19 1.91
C THR A 293 10.54 -29.33 0.55
N VAL A 294 10.19 -28.47 -0.40
CA VAL A 294 10.82 -28.41 -1.72
C VAL A 294 12.12 -27.63 -1.62
N ASP A 295 13.25 -28.34 -1.65
CA ASP A 295 14.56 -27.71 -1.66
C ASP A 295 14.87 -27.08 -3.03
N LEU A 296 14.70 -25.76 -3.10
CA LEU A 296 14.99 -24.92 -4.26
C LEU A 296 16.48 -24.53 -4.37
N SER A 297 17.31 -24.76 -3.34
CA SER A 297 18.74 -24.42 -3.38
C SER A 297 19.53 -25.24 -4.41
N ARG A 298 18.96 -26.36 -4.85
CA ARG A 298 19.48 -27.22 -5.92
C ARG A 298 19.29 -26.63 -7.32
N VAL A 299 18.41 -25.64 -7.48
CA VAL A 299 18.21 -24.94 -8.75
C VAL A 299 19.43 -24.08 -9.03
N ARG A 300 20.19 -24.44 -10.06
CA ARG A 300 21.32 -23.65 -10.55
C ARG A 300 20.90 -22.88 -11.80
N GLN A 301 21.17 -21.59 -11.80
CA GLN A 301 20.91 -20.72 -12.93
C GLN A 301 22.24 -20.26 -13.52
N THR A 302 22.33 -20.23 -14.85
CA THR A 302 23.42 -19.60 -15.58
C THR A 302 22.83 -18.40 -16.28
N VAL A 303 23.32 -17.22 -15.91
CA VAL A 303 22.87 -15.93 -16.46
C VAL A 303 24.00 -15.39 -17.34
N ASP A 304 23.66 -14.89 -18.52
CA ASP A 304 24.50 -14.01 -19.32
C ASP A 304 24.03 -12.57 -19.04
N PRO A 305 24.73 -11.80 -18.19
CA PRO A 305 24.27 -10.47 -17.81
C PRO A 305 24.03 -9.56 -19.01
N ALA A 306 24.87 -9.63 -20.05
CA ALA A 306 24.68 -8.80 -21.24
C ALA A 306 23.42 -9.17 -22.02
N ALA A 307 23.04 -10.44 -22.07
CA ALA A 307 21.78 -10.87 -22.67
C ALA A 307 20.56 -10.48 -21.81
N GLU A 308 20.68 -10.65 -20.50
CA GLU A 308 19.65 -10.26 -19.53
C GLU A 308 19.36 -8.76 -19.58
N TRP A 309 20.39 -7.91 -19.53
CA TRP A 309 20.26 -6.46 -19.61
C TRP A 309 19.64 -5.97 -20.91
N ARG A 310 19.94 -6.62 -22.05
CA ARG A 310 19.26 -6.33 -23.32
C ARG A 310 17.78 -6.67 -23.27
N GLN A 311 17.42 -7.82 -22.69
CA GLN A 311 16.03 -8.20 -22.51
C GLN A 311 15.30 -7.23 -21.57
N MET A 312 15.93 -6.83 -20.47
CA MET A 312 15.41 -5.88 -19.49
C MET A 312 15.14 -4.52 -20.13
N TYR A 313 16.08 -4.00 -20.91
CA TYR A 313 15.93 -2.78 -21.68
C TYR A 313 14.75 -2.86 -22.65
N ASP A 314 14.63 -3.97 -23.40
CA ASP A 314 13.53 -4.18 -24.34
C ASP A 314 12.18 -4.26 -23.62
N GLU A 315 12.14 -4.90 -22.46
CA GLU A 315 10.94 -5.00 -21.65
C GLU A 315 10.53 -3.66 -21.08
N ALA A 316 11.46 -2.88 -20.51
CA ALA A 316 11.19 -1.53 -20.04
C ALA A 316 10.65 -0.64 -21.17
N GLY A 317 11.26 -0.70 -22.36
CA GLY A 317 10.78 0.01 -23.55
C GLY A 317 9.37 -0.40 -23.98
N ARG A 318 9.05 -1.70 -23.97
CA ARG A 318 7.71 -2.20 -24.28
C ARG A 318 6.68 -1.78 -23.23
N LEU A 319 7.04 -1.90 -21.95
CA LEU A 319 6.18 -1.50 -20.85
C LEU A 319 5.82 -0.01 -20.96
N MET A 320 6.80 0.85 -21.22
CA MET A 320 6.56 2.28 -21.46
C MET A 320 5.59 2.51 -22.62
N ARG A 321 5.85 1.92 -23.79
CA ARG A 321 4.95 2.02 -24.95
C ARG A 321 3.51 1.60 -24.64
N ASP A 322 3.34 0.48 -23.93
CA ASP A 322 2.04 -0.14 -23.72
C ASP A 322 1.24 0.48 -22.56
N HIS A 323 1.89 1.25 -21.68
CA HIS A 323 1.28 1.75 -20.44
C HIS A 323 1.45 3.24 -20.18
N PHE A 324 2.13 3.98 -21.06
CA PHE A 324 2.14 5.44 -20.98
C PHE A 324 0.73 6.00 -21.21
N TRP A 325 0.39 7.07 -20.47
CA TRP A 325 -0.96 7.66 -20.45
C TRP A 325 -1.48 8.08 -21.83
N ARG A 326 -0.56 8.43 -22.74
CA ARG A 326 -0.86 8.77 -24.13
C ARG A 326 -0.39 7.68 -25.09
N PRO A 327 -1.28 7.08 -25.89
CA PRO A 327 -0.91 6.05 -26.87
C PRO A 327 0.10 6.52 -27.92
N ASP A 328 0.17 7.83 -28.20
CA ASP A 328 1.12 8.43 -29.15
C ASP A 328 2.44 8.87 -28.50
N LEU A 329 2.66 8.60 -27.21
CA LEU A 329 3.89 8.91 -26.47
C LEU A 329 4.29 10.39 -26.56
N GLY A 330 3.30 11.29 -26.65
CA GLY A 330 3.56 12.73 -26.81
C GLY A 330 4.11 13.10 -28.19
N GLY A 331 3.99 12.22 -29.19
CA GLY A 331 4.56 12.40 -30.52
C GLY A 331 6.02 11.97 -30.65
N VAL A 332 6.61 11.38 -29.61
CA VAL A 332 7.98 10.86 -29.63
C VAL A 332 8.05 9.58 -30.45
N ASP A 333 8.98 9.51 -31.39
CA ASP A 333 9.32 8.27 -32.10
C ASP A 333 10.07 7.33 -31.16
N TRP A 334 9.31 6.54 -30.42
CA TRP A 334 9.83 5.73 -29.33
C TRP A 334 10.78 4.62 -29.80
N ASP A 335 10.50 4.01 -30.95
CA ASP A 335 11.39 3.00 -31.51
C ASP A 335 12.74 3.64 -31.90
N ALA A 336 12.73 4.84 -32.49
CA ALA A 336 13.96 5.58 -32.78
C ALA A 336 14.73 6.00 -31.51
N VAL A 337 14.02 6.35 -30.43
CA VAL A 337 14.63 6.59 -29.12
C VAL A 337 15.34 5.34 -28.63
N LEU A 338 14.66 4.18 -28.62
CA LEU A 338 15.26 2.93 -28.17
C LEU A 338 16.50 2.57 -29.00
N ASP A 339 16.42 2.72 -30.32
CA ASP A 339 17.52 2.46 -31.25
C ASP A 339 18.74 3.35 -31.00
N ARG A 340 18.52 4.63 -30.69
CA ARG A 340 19.60 5.59 -30.36
C ARG A 340 20.42 5.17 -29.15
N TYR A 341 19.81 4.53 -28.14
CA TYR A 341 20.50 4.10 -26.93
C TYR A 341 21.09 2.68 -27.02
N ARG A 342 20.77 1.89 -28.06
CA ARG A 342 21.37 0.54 -28.28
C ARG A 342 22.90 0.50 -28.24
N PRO A 343 23.63 1.45 -28.85
CA PRO A 343 25.09 1.43 -28.80
C PRO A 343 25.65 1.65 -27.40
N VAL A 344 24.93 2.39 -26.54
CA VAL A 344 25.29 2.61 -25.13
C VAL A 344 25.02 1.34 -24.33
N LEU A 345 23.82 0.75 -24.50
CA LEU A 345 23.47 -0.55 -23.91
C LEU A 345 24.49 -1.64 -24.24
N GLY A 346 25.06 -1.63 -25.45
CA GLY A 346 26.12 -2.56 -25.85
C GLY A 346 27.46 -2.41 -25.11
N ARG A 347 27.64 -1.36 -24.30
CA ARG A 347 28.85 -1.06 -23.53
C ARG A 347 28.67 -1.14 -22.02
N VAL A 348 27.44 -1.32 -21.54
CA VAL A 348 27.10 -1.52 -20.12
C VAL A 348 27.90 -2.71 -19.58
N ALA A 349 28.56 -2.51 -18.45
CA ALA A 349 29.40 -3.51 -17.79
C ALA A 349 28.95 -3.83 -16.36
N THR A 350 28.10 -2.99 -15.77
CA THR A 350 27.54 -3.16 -14.43
C THR A 350 26.02 -2.99 -14.44
N HIS A 351 25.38 -3.41 -13.35
CA HIS A 351 23.94 -3.16 -13.17
C HIS A 351 23.63 -1.67 -13.02
N ASP A 352 24.50 -0.93 -12.34
CA ASP A 352 24.37 0.54 -12.20
C ASP A 352 24.40 1.23 -13.57
N ASP A 353 25.29 0.82 -14.48
CA ASP A 353 25.32 1.33 -15.86
C ASP A 353 23.98 1.11 -16.58
N LEU A 354 23.31 -0.03 -16.33
CA LEU A 354 22.00 -0.31 -16.91
C LEU A 354 20.93 0.58 -16.30
N VAL A 355 20.94 0.75 -14.97
CA VAL A 355 19.99 1.61 -14.26
C VAL A 355 20.07 3.05 -14.78
N ASP A 356 21.29 3.58 -14.97
CA ASP A 356 21.50 4.91 -15.57
C ASP A 356 20.92 4.99 -16.99
N VAL A 357 21.19 3.99 -17.83
CA VAL A 357 20.64 3.93 -19.20
C VAL A 357 19.10 3.90 -19.19
N LEU A 358 18.48 3.15 -18.27
CA LEU A 358 17.03 3.07 -18.16
C LEU A 358 16.42 4.41 -17.71
N TRP A 359 17.07 5.12 -16.78
CA TRP A 359 16.65 6.46 -16.37
C TRP A 359 16.67 7.44 -17.54
N GLU A 360 17.78 7.50 -18.28
CA GLU A 360 17.93 8.40 -19.44
C GLU A 360 16.87 8.12 -20.52
N VAL A 361 16.67 6.84 -20.88
CA VAL A 361 15.70 6.46 -21.92
C VAL A 361 14.27 6.80 -21.54
N GLN A 362 13.87 6.52 -20.29
CA GLN A 362 12.51 6.87 -19.84
C GLN A 362 12.32 8.39 -19.74
N GLY A 363 13.38 9.14 -19.45
CA GLY A 363 13.36 10.61 -19.37
C GLY A 363 13.06 11.32 -20.70
N GLU A 364 13.25 10.66 -21.85
CA GLU A 364 12.98 11.23 -23.18
C GLU A 364 11.50 11.60 -23.40
N LEU A 365 10.59 11.06 -22.58
CA LEU A 365 9.15 11.40 -22.64
C LEU A 365 8.80 12.67 -21.85
N GLY A 366 9.73 13.23 -21.06
CA GLY A 366 9.54 14.50 -20.36
C GLY A 366 8.30 14.55 -19.45
N THR A 367 7.94 13.42 -18.84
CA THR A 367 6.76 13.26 -17.98
C THR A 367 7.18 12.74 -16.61
N SER A 368 6.54 13.24 -15.56
CA SER A 368 6.75 12.82 -14.17
C SER A 368 6.55 11.32 -13.95
N HIS A 369 7.06 10.77 -12.85
CA HIS A 369 6.84 9.39 -12.41
C HIS A 369 7.37 8.26 -13.33
N ALA A 370 8.40 8.55 -14.14
CA ALA A 370 9.10 7.54 -14.93
C ALA A 370 10.36 7.03 -14.18
N TYR A 371 10.17 6.20 -13.17
CA TYR A 371 11.20 5.80 -12.21
C TYR A 371 11.84 4.45 -12.57
N VAL A 372 13.08 4.28 -12.13
CA VAL A 372 13.81 3.00 -12.11
C VAL A 372 14.35 2.79 -10.70
N THR A 373 14.02 1.68 -10.06
CA THR A 373 14.53 1.35 -8.73
C THR A 373 15.16 -0.03 -8.74
N PRO A 374 16.48 -0.14 -8.49
CA PRO A 374 17.18 -1.42 -8.50
C PRO A 374 16.63 -2.33 -7.40
N ARG A 375 16.72 -3.65 -7.62
CA ARG A 375 16.31 -4.63 -6.60
C ARG A 375 17.10 -4.41 -5.31
N GLY A 376 16.39 -4.30 -4.19
CA GLY A 376 17.01 -4.07 -2.88
C GLY A 376 17.32 -2.61 -2.57
N GLY A 377 17.06 -1.68 -3.51
CA GLY A 377 17.28 -0.25 -3.33
C GLY A 377 18.77 0.13 -3.33
N TYR A 378 19.07 1.28 -2.74
CA TYR A 378 20.43 1.83 -2.66
C TYR A 378 21.02 1.60 -1.25
N GLY A 379 22.12 0.83 -1.16
CA GLY A 379 22.91 0.63 0.07
C GLY A 379 22.54 -0.62 0.88
N GLY A 380 23.55 -1.43 1.24
CA GLY A 380 23.39 -2.69 1.99
C GLY A 380 24.47 -2.96 3.04
N GLY A 381 25.12 -1.91 3.55
CA GLY A 381 26.19 -2.01 4.56
C GLY A 381 25.70 -1.82 6.00
N GLU A 382 26.59 -2.05 6.97
CA GLU A 382 26.34 -1.73 8.37
C GLU A 382 25.98 -0.24 8.55
N ARG A 383 24.83 0.04 9.16
CA ARG A 383 24.38 1.41 9.44
C ARG A 383 25.11 1.99 10.65
N GLN A 384 25.47 3.27 10.58
CA GLN A 384 25.94 4.01 11.75
C GLN A 384 24.78 4.21 12.73
N GLY A 385 25.05 3.99 14.02
CA GLY A 385 24.11 4.31 15.09
C GLY A 385 24.03 5.81 15.33
N LEU A 386 22.81 6.33 15.40
CA LEU A 386 22.49 7.72 15.66
C LEU A 386 21.90 7.86 17.07
N LEU A 387 22.15 9.00 17.72
CA LEU A 387 21.93 9.18 19.16
C LEU A 387 20.71 10.05 19.51
N GLY A 388 19.99 10.54 18.50
CA GLY A 388 18.84 11.44 18.65
C GLY A 388 19.26 12.81 19.16
N ALA A 389 20.38 13.35 18.67
CA ALA A 389 20.95 14.57 19.20
C ALA A 389 21.84 15.31 18.20
N ASP A 390 21.92 16.63 18.35
CA ASP A 390 22.94 17.45 17.71
C ASP A 390 24.18 17.45 18.60
N ILE A 391 25.32 17.06 18.02
CA ILE A 391 26.60 16.87 18.73
C ILE A 391 27.68 17.59 17.93
N SER A 392 28.40 18.50 18.57
CA SER A 392 29.48 19.24 17.93
C SER A 392 30.78 19.24 18.74
N ARG A 393 31.86 19.60 18.07
CA ARG A 393 33.17 19.82 18.68
C ARG A 393 33.24 21.23 19.23
N HIS A 394 33.51 21.35 20.53
CA HIS A 394 33.69 22.62 21.23
C HIS A 394 35.16 23.08 21.19
N GLU A 395 35.42 24.35 21.55
CA GLU A 395 36.75 24.98 21.44
C GLU A 395 37.84 24.25 22.23
N ASP A 396 37.47 23.61 23.36
CA ASP A 396 38.36 22.80 24.20
C ASP A 396 38.69 21.42 23.61
N GLY A 397 38.17 21.11 22.42
CA GLY A 397 38.35 19.84 21.72
C GLY A 397 37.43 18.72 22.21
N SER A 398 36.54 18.99 23.18
CA SER A 398 35.54 18.03 23.62
C SER A 398 34.36 17.97 22.64
N TRP A 399 33.76 16.78 22.53
CA TRP A 399 32.53 16.57 21.76
C TRP A 399 31.35 16.57 22.71
N ARG A 400 30.50 17.58 22.60
CA ARG A 400 29.39 17.81 23.52
C ARG A 400 28.05 17.73 22.81
N ILE A 401 27.04 17.37 23.58
CA ILE A 401 25.65 17.35 23.13
C ILE A 401 25.13 18.78 23.16
N ASP A 402 24.78 19.34 22.01
CA ASP A 402 24.23 20.69 21.91
C ASP A 402 22.71 20.69 22.14
N ARG A 403 22.02 19.73 21.54
CA ARG A 403 20.58 19.52 21.65
C ARG A 403 20.27 18.03 21.67
N ILE A 404 19.38 17.61 22.55
CA ILE A 404 18.75 16.29 22.45
C ILE A 404 17.42 16.51 21.73
N LEU A 405 17.18 15.74 20.66
CA LEU A 405 15.93 15.83 19.91
C LEU A 405 14.78 15.33 20.79
N PRO A 406 13.64 16.03 20.83
CA PRO A 406 12.47 15.55 21.57
C PRO A 406 11.93 14.26 20.93
N SER A 407 11.66 13.25 21.76
CA SER A 407 10.95 12.06 21.31
C SER A 407 9.45 12.36 21.11
N GLU A 408 8.82 11.67 20.16
CA GLU A 408 7.37 11.67 19.98
C GLU A 408 6.78 10.33 20.45
N THR A 409 6.04 10.32 21.56
CA THR A 409 5.60 9.07 22.20
C THR A 409 4.56 8.28 21.39
N SER A 410 3.88 8.93 20.44
CA SER A 410 2.95 8.27 19.52
C SER A 410 3.63 7.61 18.32
N ASP A 411 4.95 7.78 18.17
CA ASP A 411 5.71 7.29 17.04
C ASP A 411 6.92 6.46 17.52
N PRO A 412 6.90 5.13 17.33
CA PRO A 412 7.96 4.26 17.84
C PRO A 412 9.34 4.56 17.24
N ASP A 413 9.39 5.10 16.03
CA ASP A 413 10.64 5.41 15.33
C ASP A 413 11.20 6.78 15.74
N ALA A 414 10.41 7.58 16.47
CA ALA A 414 10.79 8.90 16.97
C ALA A 414 11.19 8.87 18.44
N GLN A 415 12.06 7.93 18.83
CA GLN A 415 12.59 7.81 20.19
C GLN A 415 14.06 8.18 20.24
N ALA A 416 14.40 9.30 20.89
CA ALA A 416 15.78 9.75 21.02
C ALA A 416 16.55 8.87 22.03
N PRO A 417 17.60 8.14 21.62
CA PRO A 417 18.36 7.27 22.51
C PRO A 417 18.92 7.97 23.74
N LEU A 418 19.39 9.22 23.61
CA LEU A 418 19.91 10.00 24.75
C LEU A 418 18.83 10.52 25.70
N ALA A 419 17.56 10.57 25.26
CA ALA A 419 16.42 10.94 26.09
C ALA A 419 15.80 9.73 26.81
N ALA A 420 16.28 8.51 26.54
CA ALA A 420 15.67 7.30 27.11
C ALA A 420 15.72 7.30 28.66
N PRO A 421 14.68 6.75 29.33
CA PRO A 421 14.64 6.70 30.78
C PRO A 421 15.89 6.06 31.39
N GLY A 422 16.48 6.73 32.39
CA GLY A 422 17.68 6.25 33.09
C GLY A 422 19.01 6.66 32.45
N VAL A 423 19.03 7.15 31.20
CA VAL A 423 20.25 7.67 30.54
C VAL A 423 20.68 9.01 31.16
N ALA A 424 19.69 9.86 31.46
CA ALA A 424 19.84 11.15 32.16
C ALA A 424 20.82 12.14 31.49
N VAL A 425 21.11 11.98 30.20
CA VAL A 425 22.00 12.86 29.43
C VAL A 425 21.36 14.22 29.19
N ARG A 426 22.17 15.29 29.24
CA ARG A 426 21.72 16.68 29.09
C ARG A 426 22.58 17.42 28.07
N ALA A 427 22.01 18.48 27.51
CA ALA A 427 22.78 19.45 26.74
C ALA A 427 23.97 19.99 27.54
N GLY A 428 25.11 20.15 26.87
CA GLY A 428 26.40 20.53 27.42
C GLY A 428 27.27 19.36 27.88
N ASP A 429 26.70 18.17 28.14
CA ASP A 429 27.49 17.00 28.57
C ASP A 429 28.41 16.54 27.43
N ALA A 430 29.60 16.03 27.77
CA ALA A 430 30.59 15.56 26.79
C ALA A 430 30.58 14.03 26.65
N ILE A 431 30.64 13.53 25.41
CA ILE A 431 30.85 12.10 25.13
C ILE A 431 32.36 11.85 25.08
N VAL A 432 32.89 11.11 26.06
CA VAL A 432 34.34 10.88 26.18
C VAL A 432 34.77 9.50 25.72
N ALA A 433 33.88 8.51 25.72
CA ALA A 433 34.12 7.19 25.13
C ALA A 433 32.84 6.52 24.63
N VAL A 434 32.99 5.66 23.64
CA VAL A 434 31.95 4.77 23.09
C VAL A 434 32.44 3.34 23.19
N SER A 435 31.70 2.47 23.90
CA SER A 435 32.10 1.09 24.18
C SER A 435 33.51 0.98 24.77
N GLY A 436 33.84 1.88 25.70
CA GLY A 436 35.15 1.98 26.36
C GLY A 436 36.29 2.52 25.48
N ARG A 437 36.03 2.85 24.21
CA ARG A 437 37.02 3.45 23.31
C ARG A 437 36.93 4.97 23.38
N PRO A 438 38.04 5.69 23.68
CA PRO A 438 38.04 7.15 23.75
C PRO A 438 37.55 7.79 22.44
N VAL A 439 36.74 8.84 22.56
CA VAL A 439 36.29 9.64 21.42
C VAL A 439 37.49 10.39 20.83
N ASP A 440 37.63 10.34 19.51
CA ASP A 440 38.68 11.07 18.80
C ASP A 440 38.38 12.58 18.85
N PRO A 441 39.35 13.43 19.25
CA PRO A 441 39.11 14.87 19.41
C PRO A 441 38.87 15.60 18.09
N VAL A 442 39.13 14.98 16.94
CA VAL A 442 38.93 15.55 15.60
C VAL A 442 37.73 14.91 14.91
N ALA A 443 37.64 13.57 14.89
CA ALA A 443 36.59 12.84 14.18
C ALA A 443 35.32 12.61 15.00
N GLY A 444 35.38 12.80 16.32
CA GLY A 444 34.23 12.66 17.20
C GLY A 444 33.77 11.22 17.42
N PRO A 445 32.55 11.04 17.96
CA PRO A 445 32.03 9.72 18.31
C PRO A 445 31.56 8.91 17.08
N GLY A 446 31.29 9.56 15.94
CA GLY A 446 30.70 8.94 14.75
C GLY A 446 31.38 7.65 14.28
N PRO A 447 32.72 7.63 14.08
CA PRO A 447 33.43 6.41 13.66
C PRO A 447 33.28 5.22 14.62
N LEU A 448 33.03 5.47 15.90
CA LEU A 448 32.83 4.42 16.91
C LEU A 448 31.37 3.91 16.95
N LEU A 449 30.45 4.61 16.29
CA LEU A 449 29.03 4.24 16.19
C LEU A 449 28.71 3.47 14.90
N VAL A 450 29.68 3.25 14.01
CA VAL A 450 29.46 2.44 12.80
C VAL A 450 29.07 1.01 13.20
N GLY A 451 27.96 0.50 12.66
CA GLY A 451 27.46 -0.85 12.92
C GLY A 451 26.75 -1.02 14.26
N THR A 452 26.52 0.05 15.01
CA THR A 452 25.88 0.00 16.35
C THR A 452 24.39 0.26 16.34
N ALA A 453 23.77 0.60 15.20
CA ALA A 453 22.33 0.77 15.09
C ALA A 453 21.58 -0.49 15.56
N GLY A 454 20.54 -0.31 16.39
CA GLY A 454 19.74 -1.38 16.97
C GLY A 454 20.44 -2.23 18.03
N LYS A 455 21.66 -1.86 18.45
CA LYS A 455 22.46 -2.64 19.42
C LYS A 455 22.74 -1.82 20.69
N PRO A 456 22.74 -2.42 21.89
CA PRO A 456 23.16 -1.72 23.11
C PRO A 456 24.61 -1.22 23.00
N VAL A 457 24.81 0.06 23.31
CA VAL A 457 26.12 0.74 23.33
C VAL A 457 26.29 1.47 24.64
N GLU A 458 27.42 1.24 25.32
CA GLU A 458 27.80 2.04 26.47
C GLU A 458 28.47 3.35 26.03
N LEU A 459 27.97 4.47 26.54
CA LEU A 459 28.57 5.79 26.41
C LEU A 459 29.16 6.20 27.75
N THR A 460 30.41 6.65 27.74
CA THR A 460 30.98 7.35 28.89
C THR A 460 30.76 8.86 28.71
N ILE A 461 30.07 9.47 29.67
CA ILE A 461 29.62 10.85 29.61
C ILE A 461 30.26 11.65 30.75
N SER A 462 30.88 12.77 30.41
CA SER A 462 31.37 13.76 31.39
C SER A 462 30.32 14.86 31.57
N PRO A 463 29.77 15.05 32.80
CA PRO A 463 28.73 16.04 33.04
C PRO A 463 29.24 17.48 32.89
N SER A 464 28.44 18.34 32.25
CA SER A 464 28.77 19.77 32.06
C SER A 464 28.90 20.56 33.37
N GLY A 465 28.13 20.16 34.39
CA GLY A 465 28.18 20.74 35.74
C GLY A 465 29.36 20.29 36.61
N GLY A 466 30.26 19.46 36.07
CA GLY A 466 31.34 18.82 36.83
C GLY A 466 30.88 17.57 37.60
N GLY A 467 31.85 16.75 38.02
CA GLY A 467 31.61 15.48 38.71
C GLY A 467 32.30 14.30 38.03
N ASP A 468 32.09 13.10 38.58
CA ASP A 468 32.66 11.87 38.03
C ASP A 468 31.98 11.51 36.69
N PRO A 469 32.73 10.96 35.71
CA PRO A 469 32.14 10.41 34.51
C PRO A 469 31.09 9.35 34.83
N ARG A 470 30.00 9.35 34.07
CA ARG A 470 28.95 8.34 34.17
C ARG A 470 28.94 7.43 32.95
N HIS A 471 28.39 6.24 33.11
CA HIS A 471 28.20 5.28 32.04
C HIS A 471 26.69 5.16 31.78
N ALA A 472 26.28 5.38 30.54
CA ALA A 472 24.91 5.21 30.11
C ALA A 472 24.86 4.20 28.96
N VAL A 473 23.95 3.24 29.02
CA VAL A 473 23.72 2.31 27.92
C VAL A 473 22.52 2.80 27.12
N VAL A 474 22.71 2.97 25.82
CA VAL A 474 21.66 3.39 24.89
C VAL A 474 21.56 2.38 23.75
N VAL A 475 20.44 2.38 23.03
CA VAL A 475 20.29 1.67 21.77
C VAL A 475 20.23 2.72 20.66
N PRO A 476 21.34 2.97 19.93
CA PRO A 476 21.34 3.91 18.83
C PRO A 476 20.37 3.48 17.72
N ILE A 477 19.74 4.45 17.06
CA ILE A 477 18.81 4.20 15.95
C ILE A 477 19.53 4.24 14.60
N SER A 478 18.97 3.62 13.57
CA SER A 478 19.55 3.62 12.22
C SER A 478 19.19 4.84 11.39
N ASP A 479 18.18 5.60 11.80
CA ASP A 479 17.64 6.75 11.10
C ASP A 479 17.10 7.77 12.11
N GLU A 480 17.43 9.05 11.92
CA GLU A 480 16.96 10.16 12.75
C GLU A 480 15.88 11.00 12.06
N GLU A 481 15.50 10.66 10.82
CA GLU A 481 14.49 11.41 10.06
C GLU A 481 13.18 11.59 10.86
N PRO A 482 12.59 10.54 11.49
CA PRO A 482 11.36 10.72 12.29
C PRO A 482 11.55 11.69 13.47
N LEU A 483 12.67 11.60 14.21
CA LEU A 483 12.96 12.50 15.33
C LEU A 483 13.12 13.95 14.88
N ARG A 484 13.89 14.16 13.82
CA ARG A 484 14.15 15.50 13.28
C ARG A 484 12.87 16.11 12.71
N TYR A 485 12.06 15.29 12.06
CA TYR A 485 10.75 15.67 11.56
C TYR A 485 9.82 16.14 12.70
N HIS A 486 9.62 15.32 13.73
CA HIS A 486 8.75 15.67 14.85
C HIS A 486 9.24 16.90 15.62
N ALA A 487 10.56 17.01 15.82
CA ALA A 487 11.17 18.21 16.40
C ALA A 487 10.87 19.45 15.55
N TRP A 488 11.00 19.35 14.22
CA TRP A 488 10.72 20.46 13.31
C TRP A 488 9.24 20.85 13.32
N VAL A 489 8.30 19.90 13.27
CA VAL A 489 6.86 20.17 13.35
C VAL A 489 6.51 20.85 14.67
N ALA A 490 7.02 20.34 15.79
CA ALA A 490 6.78 20.91 17.10
C ALA A 490 7.32 22.34 17.21
N ASP A 491 8.51 22.60 16.68
CA ASP A 491 9.13 23.93 16.64
C ASP A 491 8.27 24.91 15.82
N ARG A 492 7.74 24.52 14.64
CA ARG A 492 6.86 25.38 13.82
C ARG A 492 5.49 25.60 14.43
N ARG A 493 4.90 24.58 15.04
CA ARG A 493 3.64 24.71 15.78
C ARG A 493 3.77 25.70 16.93
N ALA A 494 4.82 25.57 17.74
CA ALA A 494 5.11 26.49 18.82
C ALA A 494 5.32 27.93 18.30
N TYR A 495 6.05 28.08 17.20
CA TYR A 495 6.28 29.37 16.56
C TYR A 495 4.98 30.05 16.09
N VAL A 496 4.07 29.31 15.44
CA VAL A 496 2.76 29.83 15.03
C VAL A 496 1.92 30.23 16.24
N HIS A 497 1.92 29.42 17.30
CA HIS A 497 1.20 29.75 18.53
C HIS A 497 1.77 31.02 19.18
N GLU A 498 3.09 31.14 19.33
CA GLU A 498 3.71 32.32 19.94
C GLU A 498 3.43 33.59 19.12
N THR A 499 3.71 33.55 17.82
CA THR A 499 3.61 34.71 16.92
C THR A 499 2.17 35.19 16.74
N SER A 500 1.19 34.26 16.77
CA SER A 500 -0.23 34.60 16.68
C SER A 500 -0.89 34.94 18.03
N GLY A 501 -0.16 34.86 19.15
CA GLY A 501 -0.74 34.98 20.49
C GLY A 501 -1.72 33.85 20.84
N GLY A 502 -1.49 32.66 20.28
CA GLY A 502 -2.26 31.44 20.49
C GLY A 502 -3.55 31.35 19.68
N ARG A 503 -3.76 32.28 18.75
CA ARG A 503 -5.01 32.41 17.97
C ARG A 503 -5.05 31.50 16.75
N LEU A 504 -3.91 31.20 16.14
CA LEU A 504 -3.82 30.31 14.98
C LEU A 504 -3.37 28.91 15.40
N GLY A 505 -3.94 27.90 14.76
CA GLY A 505 -3.44 26.54 14.78
C GLY A 505 -2.47 26.28 13.63
N TYR A 506 -1.67 25.22 13.74
CA TYR A 506 -0.71 24.78 12.73
C TYR A 506 -0.82 23.27 12.51
N LEU A 507 -1.02 22.86 11.26
CA LEU A 507 -0.97 21.46 10.84
C LEU A 507 0.08 21.30 9.75
N HIS A 508 0.90 20.26 9.86
CA HIS A 508 1.81 19.87 8.77
C HIS A 508 1.40 18.51 8.20
N VAL A 509 1.44 18.38 6.88
CA VAL A 509 1.16 17.11 6.17
C VAL A 509 2.38 16.74 5.30
N PRO A 510 3.24 15.81 5.74
CA PRO A 510 4.54 15.51 5.11
C PRO A 510 4.46 14.67 3.83
N ASP A 511 3.36 13.97 3.63
CA ASP A 511 3.08 13.15 2.46
C ASP A 511 1.58 12.86 2.40
N MET A 512 1.14 12.16 1.37
CA MET A 512 -0.25 11.74 1.21
C MET A 512 -0.39 10.22 1.31
N VAL A 513 0.30 9.62 2.28
CA VAL A 513 0.12 8.20 2.63
C VAL A 513 -0.22 8.07 4.12
N GLY A 514 0.00 6.89 4.71
CA GLY A 514 -0.34 6.62 6.11
C GLY A 514 0.37 7.52 7.11
N SER A 515 1.63 7.89 6.85
CA SER A 515 2.44 8.76 7.72
C SER A 515 1.87 10.17 7.78
N GLY A 516 1.52 10.76 6.64
CA GLY A 516 0.88 12.08 6.61
C GLY A 516 -0.51 12.09 7.22
N TRP A 517 -1.30 11.03 7.00
CA TRP A 517 -2.59 10.87 7.67
C TRP A 517 -2.46 10.79 9.20
N ALA A 518 -1.49 10.01 9.69
CA ALA A 518 -1.20 9.90 11.11
C ALA A 518 -0.74 11.24 11.69
N GLN A 519 0.18 11.95 11.01
CA GLN A 519 0.62 13.26 11.48
C GLN A 519 -0.55 14.25 11.59
N LEU A 520 -1.38 14.34 10.54
CA LEU A 520 -2.53 15.23 10.54
C LEU A 520 -3.37 15.00 11.80
N HIS A 521 -3.68 13.74 12.13
CA HIS A 521 -4.56 13.38 13.24
C HIS A 521 -3.92 13.50 14.63
N ARG A 522 -2.59 13.51 14.74
CA ARG A 522 -1.91 13.82 16.03
C ARG A 522 -2.29 15.21 16.52
N ASP A 523 -2.43 16.15 15.59
CA ASP A 523 -2.60 17.58 15.92
C ASP A 523 -4.00 18.12 15.58
N LEU A 524 -4.74 17.48 14.66
CA LEU A 524 -6.00 17.97 14.07
C LEU A 524 -6.93 18.64 15.09
N ARG A 525 -7.36 17.89 16.11
CA ARG A 525 -8.38 18.32 17.08
C ARG A 525 -7.99 19.57 17.86
N ILE A 526 -6.70 19.71 18.20
CA ILE A 526 -6.20 20.84 19.01
C ILE A 526 -6.07 22.07 18.12
N GLU A 527 -5.57 21.89 16.91
CA GLU A 527 -5.19 22.98 16.02
C GLU A 527 -6.39 23.56 15.27
N VAL A 528 -7.37 22.75 14.84
CA VAL A 528 -8.61 23.26 14.20
C VAL A 528 -9.54 23.98 15.19
N ALA A 529 -9.37 23.74 16.50
CA ALA A 529 -10.14 24.41 17.56
C ALA A 529 -9.69 25.87 17.80
N LYS A 530 -8.55 26.28 17.24
CA LYS A 530 -8.05 27.66 17.25
C LYS A 530 -8.92 28.57 16.37
N GLU A 531 -8.67 29.88 16.40
CA GLU A 531 -9.50 30.86 15.68
C GLU A 531 -9.28 30.83 14.16
N GLY A 532 -8.06 30.55 13.71
CA GLY A 532 -7.71 30.30 12.32
C GLY A 532 -6.68 29.17 12.20
N LEU A 533 -6.35 28.77 10.98
CA LEU A 533 -5.51 27.59 10.74
C LEU A 533 -4.47 27.87 9.64
N VAL A 534 -3.21 27.53 9.93
CA VAL A 534 -2.15 27.41 8.92
C VAL A 534 -1.97 25.92 8.62
N VAL A 535 -2.04 25.55 7.34
CA VAL A 535 -1.81 24.18 6.86
C VAL A 535 -0.54 24.17 6.02
N ASP A 536 0.52 23.62 6.57
CA ASP A 536 1.82 23.53 5.92
C ASP A 536 1.93 22.22 5.13
N LEU A 537 2.04 22.37 3.81
CA LEU A 537 2.15 21.31 2.81
C LEU A 537 3.53 21.31 2.15
N ARG A 538 4.48 22.11 2.65
CA ARG A 538 5.88 22.10 2.19
C ARG A 538 6.47 20.71 2.40
N GLU A 539 7.42 20.34 1.54
CA GLU A 539 8.08 19.02 1.59
C GLU A 539 7.13 17.81 1.40
N ASN A 540 5.87 18.03 0.98
CA ASN A 540 4.90 16.94 0.84
C ASN A 540 5.29 16.00 -0.30
N ARG A 541 5.61 14.74 0.05
CA ARG A 541 6.14 13.74 -0.90
C ARG A 541 5.09 13.05 -1.78
N GLY A 542 3.82 13.46 -1.71
CA GLY A 542 2.73 12.87 -2.47
C GLY A 542 2.24 11.53 -1.94
N GLY A 543 1.42 10.83 -2.74
CA GLY A 543 0.68 9.64 -2.31
C GLY A 543 -0.70 9.54 -2.95
N HIS A 544 -1.76 9.37 -2.16
CA HIS A 544 -3.15 9.24 -2.64
C HIS A 544 -4.24 9.64 -1.62
N THR A 545 -3.86 10.22 -0.47
CA THR A 545 -4.80 10.61 0.61
C THR A 545 -5.22 12.08 0.56
N SER A 546 -4.79 12.88 -0.42
CA SER A 546 -5.13 14.32 -0.53
C SER A 546 -6.63 14.58 -0.45
N GLN A 547 -7.46 13.79 -1.12
CA GLN A 547 -8.92 13.90 -1.09
C GLN A 547 -9.50 13.78 0.34
N LEU A 548 -8.90 12.93 1.20
CA LEU A 548 -9.32 12.79 2.60
C LEU A 548 -8.91 14.00 3.43
N VAL A 549 -7.71 14.54 3.17
CA VAL A 549 -7.22 15.77 3.82
C VAL A 549 -8.11 16.96 3.45
N VAL A 550 -8.38 17.13 2.15
CA VAL A 550 -9.25 18.18 1.62
C VAL A 550 -10.66 18.07 2.22
N GLU A 551 -11.21 16.87 2.36
CA GLU A 551 -12.53 16.68 3.00
C GLU A 551 -12.56 17.24 4.43
N LYS A 552 -11.51 17.05 5.24
CA LYS A 552 -11.43 17.61 6.60
C LYS A 552 -11.33 19.14 6.56
N LEU A 553 -10.43 19.68 5.72
CA LEU A 553 -10.18 21.11 5.63
C LEU A 553 -11.36 21.90 5.05
N ALA A 554 -12.15 21.29 4.16
CA ALA A 554 -13.33 21.91 3.54
C ALA A 554 -14.56 21.94 4.46
N ARG A 555 -14.53 21.30 5.63
CA ARG A 555 -15.66 21.28 6.57
C ARG A 555 -16.02 22.69 7.02
N ARG A 556 -17.32 22.99 7.02
CA ARG A 556 -17.86 24.26 7.51
C ARG A 556 -18.74 24.02 8.73
N ILE A 557 -18.42 24.68 9.85
CA ILE A 557 -19.28 24.67 11.04
C ILE A 557 -20.66 25.24 10.68
N VAL A 558 -21.72 24.45 10.86
CA VAL A 558 -23.12 24.86 10.65
C VAL A 558 -23.96 24.76 11.93
N GLY A 559 -23.40 24.22 13.01
CA GLY A 559 -24.08 24.15 14.30
C GLY A 559 -23.13 23.87 15.46
N TRP A 560 -23.70 23.81 16.66
CA TRP A 560 -23.00 23.41 17.89
C TRP A 560 -23.90 22.57 18.77
N ASP A 561 -23.29 21.59 19.45
CA ASP A 561 -23.88 20.95 20.63
C ASP A 561 -23.38 21.68 21.89
N LEU A 562 -24.27 21.96 22.83
CA LEU A 562 -23.99 22.66 24.09
C LEU A 562 -24.30 21.74 25.29
N PRO A 563 -23.43 20.74 25.54
CA PRO A 563 -23.63 19.80 26.64
C PRO A 563 -23.56 20.49 28.01
N ARG A 564 -24.49 20.12 28.90
CA ARG A 564 -24.54 20.67 30.27
C ARG A 564 -23.25 20.35 31.04
N GLY A 565 -22.54 21.39 31.48
CA GLY A 565 -21.33 21.27 32.28
C GLY A 565 -20.06 20.94 31.48
N MET A 566 -20.13 21.03 30.15
CA MET A 566 -19.02 20.77 29.23
C MET A 566 -18.86 21.94 28.24
N ARG A 567 -17.76 21.95 27.48
CA ARG A 567 -17.57 22.93 26.40
C ARG A 567 -18.47 22.58 25.22
N ALA A 568 -18.86 23.61 24.45
CA ALA A 568 -19.59 23.40 23.21
C ALA A 568 -18.71 22.67 22.18
N THR A 569 -19.33 21.81 21.38
CA THR A 569 -18.69 21.06 20.29
C THR A 569 -19.30 21.51 18.97
N SER A 570 -18.50 21.70 17.92
CA SER A 570 -19.00 22.10 16.61
C SER A 570 -19.67 20.94 15.86
N TYR A 571 -20.60 21.25 14.97
CA TYR A 571 -21.12 20.34 13.97
C TYR A 571 -20.82 20.87 12.55
N PRO A 572 -20.12 20.09 11.70
CA PRO A 572 -19.44 18.83 12.03
C PRO A 572 -18.25 19.04 13.00
N GLU A 573 -17.81 17.96 13.65
CA GLU A 573 -16.56 17.95 14.43
C GLU A 573 -15.34 18.15 13.53
N ASP A 574 -14.23 18.60 14.12
CA ASP A 574 -12.93 18.85 13.46
C ASP A 574 -12.99 19.84 12.28
N ALA A 575 -14.01 20.69 12.22
CA ALA A 575 -14.13 21.72 11.21
C ALA A 575 -13.33 22.98 11.62
N PRO A 576 -12.54 23.58 10.70
CA PRO A 576 -11.91 24.87 10.95
C PRO A 576 -12.93 25.94 11.38
N ARG A 577 -12.61 26.69 12.44
CA ARG A 577 -13.52 27.72 12.98
C ARG A 577 -13.48 29.04 12.19
N GLY A 578 -12.34 29.35 11.58
CA GLY A 578 -12.12 30.58 10.83
C GLY A 578 -11.24 30.34 9.60
N PRO A 579 -10.53 31.37 9.10
CA PRO A 579 -9.76 31.27 7.87
C PRO A 579 -8.68 30.19 7.90
N VAL A 580 -8.50 29.52 6.77
CA VAL A 580 -7.42 28.57 6.51
C VAL A 580 -6.43 29.23 5.54
N VAL A 581 -5.13 29.09 5.79
CA VAL A 581 -4.06 29.51 4.87
C VAL A 581 -3.12 28.33 4.66
N ALA A 582 -2.89 27.95 3.41
CA ALA A 582 -1.99 26.87 3.07
C ALA A 582 -0.58 27.41 2.77
N VAL A 583 0.45 26.62 3.09
CA VAL A 583 1.85 26.92 2.76
C VAL A 583 2.39 25.80 1.87
N ALA A 584 3.04 26.14 0.77
CA ALA A 584 3.60 25.16 -0.18
C ALA A 584 4.95 25.60 -0.72
N ASN A 585 5.74 24.64 -1.19
CA ASN A 585 7.02 24.92 -1.85
C ASN A 585 7.30 23.94 -3.00
N GLU A 586 8.45 24.11 -3.65
CA GLU A 586 8.88 23.29 -4.78
C GLU A 586 9.08 21.80 -4.46
N PHE A 587 9.07 21.43 -3.18
CA PHE A 587 9.17 20.04 -2.72
C PHE A 587 7.82 19.40 -2.41
N SER A 588 6.72 20.16 -2.46
CA SER A 588 5.37 19.61 -2.50
C SER A 588 5.12 19.02 -3.89
N GLY A 589 4.89 17.71 -4.01
CA GLY A 589 4.77 17.07 -5.33
C GLY A 589 3.78 15.92 -5.39
N SER A 590 3.37 15.56 -6.61
CA SER A 590 2.43 14.46 -6.86
C SER A 590 1.07 14.75 -6.23
N ASP A 591 0.60 13.90 -5.33
CA ASP A 591 -0.63 14.19 -4.58
C ASP A 591 -0.49 15.45 -3.68
N GLY A 592 0.75 15.91 -3.44
CA GLY A 592 1.10 17.21 -2.87
C GLY A 592 0.83 18.39 -3.81
N ASP A 593 0.94 18.22 -5.13
CA ASP A 593 0.45 19.20 -6.12
C ASP A 593 -1.09 19.23 -6.09
N ILE A 594 -1.72 18.05 -6.08
CA ILE A 594 -3.18 17.89 -6.15
C ILE A 594 -3.89 18.55 -4.97
N VAL A 595 -3.40 18.38 -3.73
CA VAL A 595 -4.00 19.02 -2.54
C VAL A 595 -3.96 20.55 -2.64
N ASN A 596 -2.87 21.13 -3.14
CA ASN A 596 -2.73 22.59 -3.26
C ASN A 596 -3.68 23.13 -4.32
N ALA A 597 -3.78 22.45 -5.47
CA ALA A 597 -4.76 22.79 -6.49
C ALA A 597 -6.20 22.68 -5.98
N ALA A 598 -6.53 21.62 -5.24
CA ALA A 598 -7.86 21.39 -4.68
C ALA A 598 -8.25 22.44 -3.63
N ILE A 599 -7.32 22.87 -2.77
CA ILE A 599 -7.54 23.96 -1.80
C ILE A 599 -7.96 25.24 -2.51
N LYS A 600 -7.27 25.59 -3.61
CA LYS A 600 -7.59 26.77 -4.43
C LYS A 600 -8.93 26.61 -5.16
N ALA A 601 -9.14 25.47 -5.82
CA ALA A 601 -10.35 25.20 -6.60
C ALA A 601 -11.62 25.21 -5.74
N LEU A 602 -11.55 24.71 -4.50
CA LEU A 602 -12.67 24.70 -3.55
C LEU A 602 -12.81 26.01 -2.76
N GLY A 603 -11.89 26.96 -2.92
CA GLY A 603 -11.89 28.22 -2.19
C GLY A 603 -11.72 28.06 -0.67
N ILE A 604 -10.95 27.05 -0.24
CA ILE A 604 -10.70 26.78 1.19
C ILE A 604 -9.86 27.91 1.82
N GLY A 605 -8.85 28.39 1.09
CA GLY A 605 -7.93 29.43 1.54
C GLY A 605 -6.86 29.73 0.51
N PRO A 606 -6.09 30.83 0.68
CA PRO A 606 -4.96 31.14 -0.19
C PRO A 606 -3.79 30.18 0.07
N VAL A 607 -3.01 29.91 -0.98
CA VAL A 607 -1.72 29.20 -0.91
C VAL A 607 -0.58 30.22 -0.92
N VAL A 608 0.35 30.11 0.03
CA VAL A 608 1.51 31.00 0.20
C VAL A 608 2.79 30.19 0.01
N GLY A 609 3.80 30.76 -0.64
CA GLY A 609 5.13 30.15 -0.73
C GLY A 609 5.65 30.12 -2.16
N THR A 610 6.11 28.97 -2.65
CA THR A 610 6.66 28.81 -4.01
C THR A 610 5.86 27.78 -4.81
N ARG A 611 5.98 27.86 -6.15
CA ARG A 611 5.38 26.91 -7.08
C ARG A 611 5.79 25.48 -6.72
N THR A 612 4.82 24.57 -6.71
CA THR A 612 5.01 23.15 -6.38
C THR A 612 5.76 22.38 -7.48
N TRP A 613 6.08 21.10 -7.24
CA TRP A 613 6.93 20.29 -8.11
C TRP A 613 6.38 20.10 -9.53
N GLY A 614 5.08 19.85 -9.67
CA GLY A 614 4.42 19.73 -10.97
C GLY A 614 4.52 18.36 -11.62
N GLY A 615 4.27 17.29 -10.88
CA GLY A 615 4.17 15.96 -11.47
C GLY A 615 2.88 15.29 -11.07
N VAL A 616 1.90 15.12 -11.97
CA VAL A 616 0.57 14.57 -11.64
C VAL A 616 0.11 13.47 -12.59
N VAL A 617 1.04 12.78 -13.25
CA VAL A 617 0.74 11.56 -13.99
C VAL A 617 1.06 10.34 -13.14
N GLY A 618 0.03 9.77 -12.50
CA GLY A 618 0.16 8.68 -11.54
C GLY A 618 0.64 7.34 -12.12
N ILE A 619 0.99 6.42 -11.22
CA ILE A 619 1.57 5.09 -11.49
C ILE A 619 0.88 4.00 -10.65
N ASP A 620 1.05 2.72 -11.00
CA ASP A 620 0.53 1.57 -10.24
C ASP A 620 1.62 0.60 -9.72
N SER A 621 2.91 0.92 -9.93
CA SER A 621 4.08 0.20 -9.41
C SER A 621 4.06 -1.33 -9.62
N ARG A 622 3.39 -1.81 -10.67
CA ARG A 622 3.11 -3.25 -10.86
C ARG A 622 4.15 -4.01 -11.68
N PHE A 623 5.18 -3.33 -12.20
CA PHE A 623 6.11 -3.93 -13.15
C PHE A 623 7.51 -4.10 -12.56
N ARG A 624 8.02 -5.32 -12.63
CA ARG A 624 9.40 -5.65 -12.29
C ARG A 624 10.05 -6.35 -13.47
N LEU A 625 11.29 -5.99 -13.77
CA LEU A 625 12.13 -6.68 -14.73
C LEU A 625 12.61 -8.01 -14.14
N VAL A 626 13.23 -8.86 -14.96
CA VAL A 626 13.59 -10.24 -14.60
C VAL A 626 14.47 -10.35 -13.34
N ASP A 627 15.31 -9.34 -13.08
CA ASP A 627 16.19 -9.28 -11.91
C ASP A 627 15.48 -8.78 -10.63
N GLY A 628 14.26 -8.23 -10.76
CA GLY A 628 13.46 -7.61 -9.70
C GLY A 628 13.46 -6.08 -9.67
N THR A 629 14.19 -5.42 -10.58
CA THR A 629 14.19 -3.96 -10.75
C THR A 629 12.79 -3.45 -11.04
N LEU A 630 12.32 -2.49 -10.25
CA LEU A 630 11.02 -1.84 -10.44
C LEU A 630 11.18 -0.75 -11.52
N VAL A 631 10.24 -0.74 -12.47
CA VAL A 631 10.08 0.36 -13.43
C VAL A 631 8.65 0.87 -13.36
N THR A 632 8.46 2.17 -13.51
CA THR A 632 7.13 2.79 -13.45
C THR A 632 6.80 3.49 -14.77
N GLN A 633 5.55 3.38 -15.18
CA GLN A 633 5.04 4.01 -16.39
C GLN A 633 4.01 5.07 -15.99
N PRO A 634 4.24 6.35 -16.34
CA PRO A 634 3.27 7.41 -16.11
C PRO A 634 1.99 7.12 -16.90
N LYS A 635 0.94 6.71 -16.19
CA LYS A 635 -0.25 6.09 -16.80
C LYS A 635 -1.54 6.83 -16.48
N TYR A 636 -1.67 7.36 -15.27
CA TYR A 636 -2.91 7.94 -14.77
C TYR A 636 -2.79 9.47 -14.75
N ALA A 637 -2.93 10.09 -15.92
CA ALA A 637 -2.86 11.55 -16.02
C ALA A 637 -4.03 12.20 -15.28
N PHE A 638 -3.71 13.22 -14.47
CA PHE A 638 -4.70 13.91 -13.66
C PHE A 638 -5.14 15.23 -14.32
N TRP A 639 -6.45 15.44 -14.39
CA TRP A 639 -7.06 16.68 -14.85
C TRP A 639 -7.72 17.38 -13.66
N LEU A 640 -7.50 18.69 -13.52
CA LEU A 640 -8.02 19.49 -12.41
C LEU A 640 -8.77 20.72 -12.92
N GLU A 641 -9.93 21.02 -12.34
CA GLU A 641 -10.65 22.25 -12.66
C GLU A 641 -9.79 23.48 -12.37
N GLY A 642 -9.78 24.43 -13.31
CA GLY A 642 -8.94 25.63 -13.24
C GLY A 642 -7.51 25.46 -13.77
N TYR A 643 -7.00 24.24 -13.84
CA TYR A 643 -5.65 23.92 -14.35
C TYR A 643 -5.67 23.06 -15.62
N GLU A 644 -6.79 22.37 -15.86
CA GLU A 644 -6.93 21.31 -16.84
C GLU A 644 -5.83 20.25 -16.68
N TRP A 645 -5.02 20.01 -17.71
CA TRP A 645 -3.86 19.12 -17.69
C TRP A 645 -2.57 19.83 -17.28
N GLY A 646 -2.62 21.15 -17.06
CA GLY A 646 -1.47 22.03 -16.97
C GLY A 646 -0.69 21.97 -15.66
N VAL A 647 -1.09 21.14 -14.68
CA VAL A 647 -0.28 20.92 -13.46
C VAL A 647 0.96 20.09 -13.79
N GLU A 648 0.84 19.10 -14.70
CA GLU A 648 1.98 18.29 -15.12
C GLU A 648 3.04 19.16 -15.81
N ASN A 649 4.30 18.98 -15.39
CA ASN A 649 5.48 19.72 -15.84
C ASN A 649 5.44 21.24 -15.55
N HIS A 650 4.56 21.69 -14.66
CA HIS A 650 4.50 23.09 -14.20
C HIS A 650 4.34 23.21 -12.68
N GLY A 651 3.34 22.57 -12.08
CA GLY A 651 2.99 22.71 -10.66
C GLY A 651 1.82 23.65 -10.42
N VAL A 652 1.64 24.03 -9.16
CA VAL A 652 0.59 24.93 -8.68
C VAL A 652 1.25 26.22 -8.21
N ASP A 653 0.96 27.31 -8.91
CA ASP A 653 1.44 28.63 -8.50
C ASP A 653 0.72 29.08 -7.21
N PRO A 654 1.45 29.63 -6.23
CA PRO A 654 0.86 30.17 -5.01
C PRO A 654 0.04 31.44 -5.33
N ASP A 655 -0.93 31.77 -4.47
CA ASP A 655 -1.64 33.06 -4.55
C ASP A 655 -0.75 34.22 -4.10
N VAL A 656 0.18 33.95 -3.18
CA VAL A 656 1.22 34.89 -2.74
C VAL A 656 2.58 34.20 -2.81
N GLU A 657 3.41 34.64 -3.76
CA GLU A 657 4.76 34.12 -3.92
C GLU A 657 5.69 34.68 -2.83
N VAL A 658 6.32 33.78 -2.09
CA VAL A 658 7.32 34.05 -1.06
C VAL A 658 8.45 33.03 -1.18
N VAL A 659 9.62 33.52 -1.56
CA VAL A 659 10.82 32.69 -1.69
C VAL A 659 11.55 32.63 -0.34
N GLN A 660 11.86 31.42 0.11
CA GLN A 660 12.74 31.20 1.25
C GLN A 660 14.19 31.33 0.79
N THR A 661 14.90 32.38 1.22
CA THR A 661 16.27 32.65 0.72
C THR A 661 17.34 31.93 1.55
N PRO A 662 18.56 31.70 1.00
CA PRO A 662 19.69 31.21 1.79
C PRO A 662 20.00 32.09 3.01
N GLN A 663 19.79 33.40 2.93
CA GLN A 663 19.98 34.34 4.03
C GLN A 663 18.92 34.19 5.11
N ASP A 664 17.69 33.80 4.75
CA ASP A 664 16.65 33.47 5.72
C ASP A 664 16.98 32.19 6.47
N HIS A 665 17.43 31.14 5.76
CA HIS A 665 17.93 29.92 6.41
C HIS A 665 19.10 30.20 7.37
N ALA A 666 20.10 30.95 6.92
CA ALA A 666 21.26 31.30 7.76
C ALA A 666 20.89 32.13 8.99
N ALA A 667 19.80 32.90 8.92
CA ALA A 667 19.28 33.70 10.03
C ALA A 667 18.19 32.99 10.85
N GLY A 668 17.84 31.74 10.53
CA GLY A 668 16.78 30.98 11.19
C GLY A 668 15.37 31.55 10.99
N ARG A 669 15.14 32.35 9.93
CA ARG A 669 13.83 32.90 9.59
C ARG A 669 13.07 31.97 8.66
N ASP A 670 11.74 31.93 8.80
CA ASP A 670 10.83 31.21 7.91
C ASP A 670 9.87 32.22 7.27
N ALA A 671 10.30 32.81 6.15
CA ALA A 671 9.58 33.92 5.52
C ALA A 671 8.20 33.49 4.99
N GLN A 672 8.08 32.24 4.54
CA GLN A 672 6.83 31.68 4.05
C GLN A 672 5.82 31.50 5.18
N LEU A 673 6.26 30.96 6.33
CA LEU A 673 5.40 30.79 7.49
C LEU A 673 5.00 32.13 8.11
N ASP A 674 5.92 33.09 8.19
CA ASP A 674 5.64 34.46 8.66
C ASP A 674 4.53 35.13 7.85
N GLU A 675 4.62 35.03 6.52
CA GLU A 675 3.62 35.61 5.63
C GLU A 675 2.26 34.89 5.75
N ALA A 676 2.27 33.56 5.87
CA ALA A 676 1.04 32.80 6.10
C ALA A 676 0.34 33.19 7.41
N ILE A 677 1.10 33.36 8.50
CA ILE A 677 0.58 33.85 9.79
C ILE A 677 -0.02 35.25 9.63
N ARG A 678 0.68 36.16 8.93
CA ARG A 678 0.21 37.52 8.70
C ARG A 678 -1.11 37.54 7.93
N ILE A 679 -1.22 36.76 6.85
CA ILE A 679 -2.43 36.64 6.04
C ILE A 679 -3.58 36.03 6.85
N ALA A 680 -3.32 34.95 7.60
CA ALA A 680 -4.33 34.30 8.42
C ALA A 680 -4.89 35.24 9.50
N LEU A 681 -4.03 36.01 10.18
CA LEU A 681 -4.46 37.00 11.18
C LEU A 681 -5.26 38.15 10.56
N ALA A 682 -4.88 38.61 9.36
CA ALA A 682 -5.60 39.65 8.64
C ALA A 682 -7.00 39.15 8.21
N ALA A 683 -7.06 37.96 7.59
CA ALA A 683 -8.32 37.34 7.21
C ALA A 683 -9.24 37.09 8.42
N LEU A 684 -8.66 36.74 9.57
CA LEU A 684 -9.41 36.51 10.81
C LEU A 684 -9.99 37.80 11.41
N ALA A 685 -9.37 38.95 11.15
CA ALA A 685 -9.92 40.25 11.54
C ALA A 685 -11.16 40.64 10.69
N GLU A 686 -11.18 40.23 9.42
CA GLU A 686 -12.31 40.47 8.51
C GLU A 686 -13.43 39.44 8.69
N ASN A 687 -13.06 38.18 8.88
CA ASN A 687 -13.96 37.04 9.05
C ASN A 687 -13.64 36.32 10.37
N PRO A 688 -14.23 36.77 11.50
CA PRO A 688 -13.96 36.19 12.80
C PRO A 688 -14.31 34.71 12.89
N ALA A 689 -13.55 33.99 13.72
CA ALA A 689 -13.80 32.59 14.02
C ALA A 689 -15.22 32.37 14.54
N LYS A 690 -15.87 31.33 14.03
CA LYS A 690 -17.18 30.92 14.53
C LYS A 690 -17.08 30.49 15.99
N THR A 691 -18.06 30.91 16.78
CA THR A 691 -18.20 30.62 18.21
C THR A 691 -19.60 30.08 18.49
N ALA A 692 -19.70 29.20 19.48
CA ALA A 692 -20.99 28.70 19.93
C ALA A 692 -21.86 29.86 20.43
N PRO A 693 -23.16 29.89 20.13
CA PRO A 693 -24.08 30.88 20.68
C PRO A 693 -24.21 30.70 22.20
N PRO A 694 -24.61 31.75 22.95
CA PRO A 694 -25.00 31.58 24.34
C PRO A 694 -26.25 30.69 24.46
N LEU A 695 -26.45 30.07 25.62
CA LEU A 695 -27.71 29.40 25.92
C LEU A 695 -28.87 30.43 25.89
N PRO A 696 -30.06 30.04 25.41
CA PRO A 696 -31.25 30.89 25.50
C PRO A 696 -31.51 31.33 26.95
N GLY A 697 -31.95 32.56 27.13
CA GLY A 697 -32.45 33.01 28.44
C GLY A 697 -33.69 32.22 28.85
N ALA A 698 -33.97 32.16 30.16
CA ALA A 698 -35.24 31.63 30.63
C ALA A 698 -36.37 32.58 30.18
N GLU A 699 -37.34 32.07 29.41
CA GLU A 699 -38.57 32.80 29.04
C GLU A 699 -39.50 33.02 30.24
#